data_AF-A0A4X2K9K1-F1
#
_entry.id   AF-A0A4X2K9K1-F1
#
_cell.length_a   1.000
_cell.length_b   1.000
_cell.length_c   1.000
_cell.angle_alpha   90.00
_cell.angle_beta   90.00
_cell.angle_gamma   90.00
#
_symmetry.space_group_name_H-M   'P 1'
#
loop_
_entity.id
_entity.type
_entity.pdbx_description
1 polymer ?
#
loop_
_entity_poly.entity_id
_entity_poly.type
_entity_poly.pdbx_seq_one_letter_code
_entity_poly.pdbx_strand_id
1 'polypeptide(L)'
;MARNISLNFRVVEGRDLPAKDVSGNSDPYCIVKVDHEVVARTATVWRNLNPFWGEEYTLHLPLDFHHLAFYVLDEDTIGHDDIIGKISLSKETIAAASPRGIDSWLNLSHVDPDEEVQGEIHLDVKLLAEAQGPRLRCHIIEARDLAPRDLSGTSDPFARIFWGSQSLETVTIKKTRFPHWDEVLELHGEEGPLRVEVWDWDMVGKNDFLGMVEFPPDVLLQCPPSGWFRLLPFASAEDDAGGKLGALRLKVRLAEERILPSVYYQPLIELLVESVMSPAQDDAMTPLALLDEVSSGESRQDIATQLVKIFLGRGLAVPLLDYLNLREVSRTTDPNTLFRSNSLASKSMEQFMKLVGIPYLHEVLKPCVNRIFEEKKYIELDPCKIELTRTRRISFKGTLSEEHVRENSLGLLIGYLGEILEAIVGSVDRCPPAMRAAFRQLHQRVEDRFPETEHEAVQSIGNLGQQLGRGKEQWMVPLHPFLLQSIIQVKAFLDKLVDIDAEGALEAQPRLLFPPSAVIKEGYLHLRKAEAGALVPRFAFKKRYFCLSSETFSYSKAPEWQVRTSIPVCRICAVERVDENAFQQPHMMQVITKTRDGQLDTMYIQCKNVNELNQWLSAIRKASVCNEGMLPSCHPGAFRGNRWTCCLQQDRTVQGCSRTHSAVTLGDWSDPLDPDAEAQMVYRQLLLGRDKLRKKYIEFSKDEIKLEQEVTQGQSGPGGEGSAVPEQERPPTAAAAAHLLAVIEDLEQAHKTFEQQEKEQPARGSLRS
;
A
#
# COMPACT_ATOMS: atom_id res chain seq x y z
N MET A 1 3.98 1.66 -22.70
CA MET A 1 3.09 2.30 -21.72
C MET A 1 2.86 1.29 -20.62
N ALA A 2 3.15 1.65 -19.36
CA ALA A 2 2.82 0.80 -18.23
C ALA A 2 1.38 1.09 -17.79
N ARG A 3 0.67 0.05 -17.31
CA ARG A 3 -0.64 0.21 -16.67
C ARG A 3 -0.51 -0.20 -15.22
N ASN A 4 -0.77 0.74 -14.33
CA ASN A 4 -0.79 0.50 -12.89
C ASN A 4 -2.22 0.58 -12.41
N ILE A 5 -2.70 -0.49 -11.78
CA ILE A 5 -3.94 -0.44 -11.01
C ILE A 5 -3.55 -0.19 -9.56
N SER A 6 -4.05 0.91 -9.01
CA SER A 6 -3.99 1.19 -7.58
C SER A 6 -5.39 1.11 -6.98
N LEU A 7 -5.50 0.42 -5.86
CA LEU A 7 -6.72 0.31 -5.08
C LEU A 7 -6.44 0.94 -3.71
N ASN A 8 -7.07 2.08 -3.43
CA ASN A 8 -7.08 2.68 -2.10
C ASN A 8 -8.37 2.26 -1.38
N PHE A 9 -8.24 1.71 -0.18
CA PHE A 9 -9.40 1.42 0.64
C PHE A 9 -9.15 1.76 2.10
N ARG A 10 -10.24 2.10 2.79
CA ARG A 10 -10.26 2.39 4.22
C ARG A 10 -11.35 1.59 4.90
N VAL A 11 -10.95 0.82 5.90
CA VAL A 11 -11.87 0.16 6.85
C VAL A 11 -12.12 1.15 7.98
N VAL A 12 -13.26 1.86 7.92
CA VAL A 12 -13.51 2.99 8.82
C VAL A 12 -13.99 2.49 10.17
N GLU A 13 -15.19 1.94 10.21
CA GLU A 13 -15.89 1.57 11.44
C GLU A 13 -16.94 0.48 11.17
N GLY A 14 -17.23 -0.31 12.19
CA GLY A 14 -18.30 -1.29 12.21
C GLY A 14 -19.42 -0.83 13.13
N ARG A 15 -20.65 -1.31 12.88
CA ARG A 15 -21.79 -1.09 13.78
C ARG A 15 -22.64 -2.33 13.92
N ASP A 16 -23.28 -2.45 15.07
CA ASP A 16 -24.25 -3.49 15.39
C ASP A 16 -23.73 -4.91 15.11
N LEU A 17 -22.44 -5.15 15.37
CA LEU A 17 -21.85 -6.47 15.24
C LEU A 17 -22.43 -7.42 16.29
N PRO A 18 -22.64 -8.71 15.97
CA PRO A 18 -23.11 -9.70 16.94
C PRO A 18 -22.04 -9.97 17.99
N ALA A 19 -22.46 -10.19 19.23
CA ALA A 19 -21.58 -10.71 20.28
C ALA A 19 -21.36 -12.23 20.06
N LYS A 20 -20.12 -12.65 19.85
CA LYS A 20 -19.76 -14.08 19.78
C LYS A 20 -19.18 -14.59 21.10
N ASP A 21 -18.55 -13.74 21.89
CA ASP A 21 -18.03 -14.13 23.19
C ASP A 21 -19.14 -14.43 24.21
N VAL A 22 -18.85 -15.38 25.11
CA VAL A 22 -19.61 -15.62 26.35
C VAL A 22 -19.71 -14.37 27.23
N SER A 23 -18.79 -13.40 27.05
CA SER A 23 -18.76 -12.12 27.74
C SER A 23 -19.88 -11.15 27.32
N GLY A 24 -20.59 -11.45 26.22
CA GLY A 24 -21.62 -10.58 25.64
C GLY A 24 -21.09 -9.47 24.73
N ASN A 25 -19.84 -9.57 24.27
CA ASN A 25 -19.21 -8.68 23.28
C ASN A 25 -18.52 -9.50 22.18
N SER A 26 -17.76 -8.83 21.32
CA SER A 26 -16.77 -9.41 20.43
C SER A 26 -15.51 -8.55 20.46
N ASP A 27 -14.40 -9.13 20.07
CA ASP A 27 -13.08 -8.56 19.84
C ASP A 27 -12.81 -8.41 18.32
N PRO A 28 -13.56 -7.57 17.58
CA PRO A 28 -13.57 -7.63 16.12
C PRO A 28 -12.29 -7.07 15.46
N TYR A 29 -11.92 -7.73 14.37
CA TYR A 29 -10.94 -7.25 13.39
C TYR A 29 -11.37 -7.61 11.96
N CYS A 30 -10.77 -6.96 10.97
CA CYS A 30 -11.06 -7.20 9.56
C CYS A 30 -9.88 -7.87 8.85
N ILE A 31 -10.15 -8.90 8.05
CA ILE A 31 -9.24 -9.45 7.05
C ILE A 31 -9.70 -8.96 5.68
N VAL A 32 -8.78 -8.38 4.91
CA VAL A 32 -9.06 -7.93 3.54
C VAL A 32 -8.38 -8.88 2.57
N LYS A 33 -9.12 -9.34 1.57
CA LYS A 33 -8.63 -10.21 0.50
C LYS A 33 -8.84 -9.53 -0.86
N VAL A 34 -7.85 -9.63 -1.73
CA VAL A 34 -8.03 -9.40 -3.17
C VAL A 34 -8.01 -10.77 -3.83
N ASP A 35 -9.12 -11.11 -4.48
CA ASP A 35 -9.42 -12.46 -4.93
C ASP A 35 -9.27 -13.49 -3.79
N HIS A 36 -8.17 -14.25 -3.80
CA HIS A 36 -7.88 -15.28 -2.79
C HIS A 36 -6.69 -14.89 -1.88
N GLU A 37 -6.03 -13.77 -2.15
CA GLU A 37 -4.87 -13.34 -1.40
C GLU A 37 -5.27 -12.38 -0.27
N VAL A 38 -5.00 -12.77 0.98
CA VAL A 38 -5.07 -11.83 2.12
C VAL A 38 -4.05 -10.72 1.91
N VAL A 39 -4.49 -9.47 1.89
CA VAL A 39 -3.63 -8.30 1.61
C VAL A 39 -3.46 -7.41 2.84
N ALA A 40 -4.43 -7.39 3.74
CA ALA A 40 -4.39 -6.59 4.96
C ALA A 40 -5.15 -7.27 6.11
N ARG A 41 -4.78 -6.92 7.35
CA ARG A 41 -5.52 -7.25 8.58
C ARG A 41 -5.49 -6.04 9.50
N THR A 42 -6.67 -5.58 9.94
CA THR A 42 -6.74 -4.49 10.90
C THR A 42 -6.31 -4.91 12.30
N ALA A 43 -6.05 -3.93 13.16
CA ALA A 43 -5.94 -4.13 14.59
C ALA A 43 -7.27 -4.61 15.19
N THR A 44 -7.14 -5.35 16.27
CA THR A 44 -8.26 -5.92 17.02
C THR A 44 -8.79 -4.88 17.99
N VAL A 45 -10.09 -4.61 17.93
CA VAL A 45 -10.76 -3.71 18.87
C VAL A 45 -11.45 -4.56 19.93
N TRP A 46 -10.88 -4.61 21.13
CA TRP A 46 -11.35 -5.48 22.19
C TRP A 46 -12.72 -5.05 22.76
N ARG A 47 -13.64 -6.01 22.90
CA ARG A 47 -14.94 -5.94 23.57
C ARG A 47 -15.82 -4.82 23.07
N ASN A 48 -15.98 -4.73 21.76
CA ASN A 48 -16.71 -3.64 21.13
C ASN A 48 -17.50 -4.10 19.91
N LEU A 49 -18.82 -3.96 19.96
CA LEU A 49 -19.73 -4.29 18.84
C LEU A 49 -19.86 -3.15 17.81
N ASN A 50 -19.26 -1.98 18.10
CA ASN A 50 -19.20 -0.81 17.23
C ASN A 50 -17.74 -0.32 17.10
N PRO A 51 -16.84 -1.16 16.55
CA PRO A 51 -15.43 -0.86 16.49
C PRO A 51 -15.12 0.29 15.53
N PHE A 52 -14.16 1.14 15.90
CA PHE A 52 -13.53 2.10 14.98
C PHE A 52 -12.10 1.64 14.71
N TRP A 53 -11.80 1.32 13.45
CA TRP A 53 -10.44 0.98 13.01
C TRP A 53 -9.76 2.19 12.38
N GLY A 54 -10.45 2.84 11.45
CA GLY A 54 -9.94 4.01 10.75
C GLY A 54 -8.72 3.73 9.86
N GLU A 55 -8.40 2.46 9.61
CA GLU A 55 -7.19 2.01 8.90
C GLU A 55 -7.34 2.09 7.39
N GLU A 56 -6.33 2.63 6.73
CA GLU A 56 -6.28 2.90 5.31
C GLU A 56 -5.10 2.19 4.67
N TYR A 57 -5.32 1.63 3.49
CA TYR A 57 -4.38 0.82 2.76
C TYR A 57 -4.41 1.23 1.29
N THR A 58 -3.24 1.27 0.67
CA THR A 58 -3.12 1.36 -0.79
C THR A 58 -2.49 0.08 -1.32
N LEU A 59 -3.05 -0.50 -2.39
CA LEU A 59 -2.52 -1.69 -3.06
C LEU A 59 -2.23 -1.39 -4.53
N HIS A 60 -1.11 -1.93 -5.03
CA HIS A 60 -0.92 -2.12 -6.47
C HIS A 60 -1.34 -3.53 -6.84
N LEU A 61 -2.21 -3.63 -7.84
CA LEU A 61 -2.87 -4.88 -8.24
C LEU A 61 -2.56 -5.23 -9.70
N PRO A 62 -2.58 -6.53 -10.05
CA PRO A 62 -2.54 -6.95 -11.44
C PRO A 62 -3.80 -6.48 -12.19
N LEU A 63 -3.70 -6.39 -13.52
CA LEU A 63 -4.77 -5.87 -14.37
C LEU A 63 -6.06 -6.71 -14.31
N ASP A 64 -5.93 -7.99 -13.98
CA ASP A 64 -6.96 -9.01 -14.00
C ASP A 64 -7.47 -9.41 -12.60
N PHE A 65 -7.32 -8.55 -11.57
CA PHE A 65 -8.01 -8.80 -10.30
C PHE A 65 -9.53 -8.73 -10.47
N HIS A 66 -10.30 -9.49 -9.68
CA HIS A 66 -11.76 -9.55 -9.85
C HIS A 66 -12.55 -9.07 -8.64
N HIS A 67 -12.16 -9.47 -7.42
CA HIS A 67 -12.93 -9.18 -6.22
C HIS A 67 -12.08 -8.60 -5.09
N LEU A 68 -12.69 -7.72 -4.30
CA LEU A 68 -12.18 -7.22 -3.03
C LEU A 68 -13.16 -7.64 -1.93
N ALA A 69 -12.71 -8.45 -0.99
CA ALA A 69 -13.54 -8.97 0.10
C ALA A 69 -13.04 -8.52 1.47
N PHE A 70 -13.96 -8.13 2.33
CA PHE A 70 -13.74 -7.74 3.71
C PHE A 70 -14.45 -8.74 4.62
N TYR A 71 -13.67 -9.49 5.41
CA TYR A 71 -14.19 -10.40 6.41
C TYR A 71 -14.05 -9.76 7.77
N VAL A 72 -15.12 -9.77 8.56
CA VAL A 72 -15.07 -9.40 9.98
C VAL A 72 -14.99 -10.68 10.78
N LEU A 73 -14.01 -10.77 11.66
CA LEU A 73 -13.79 -11.90 12.55
C LEU A 73 -13.73 -11.43 14.00
N ASP A 74 -14.07 -12.32 14.91
CA ASP A 74 -13.87 -12.17 16.35
C ASP A 74 -12.56 -12.85 16.76
N GLU A 75 -11.65 -12.13 17.44
CA GLU A 75 -10.36 -12.72 17.87
C GLU A 75 -10.52 -13.54 19.15
N ASP A 76 -10.35 -14.86 19.01
CA ASP A 76 -10.49 -15.79 20.13
C ASP A 76 -9.14 -16.09 20.78
N THR A 77 -9.11 -16.08 22.13
CA THR A 77 -7.88 -16.42 22.86
C THR A 77 -7.54 -17.93 22.73
N ILE A 78 -8.52 -18.77 22.44
CA ILE A 78 -8.38 -20.23 22.31
C ILE A 78 -9.30 -20.70 21.18
N GLY A 79 -8.74 -21.21 20.08
CA GLY A 79 -9.50 -21.76 18.97
C GLY A 79 -9.17 -21.07 17.64
N HIS A 80 -10.08 -21.22 16.67
CA HIS A 80 -10.07 -20.44 15.44
C HIS A 80 -11.04 -19.27 15.60
N ASP A 81 -10.64 -18.10 15.13
CA ASP A 81 -11.43 -16.88 15.17
C ASP A 81 -12.77 -17.04 14.44
N ASP A 82 -13.86 -16.69 15.12
CA ASP A 82 -15.22 -16.79 14.58
C ASP A 82 -15.48 -15.76 13.48
N ILE A 83 -15.95 -16.21 12.32
CA ILE A 83 -16.37 -15.30 11.26
C ILE A 83 -17.72 -14.67 11.64
N ILE A 84 -17.74 -13.33 11.68
CA ILE A 84 -18.95 -12.54 11.90
C ILE A 84 -19.71 -12.37 10.60
N GLY A 85 -19.03 -12.00 9.52
CA GLY A 85 -19.64 -11.81 8.20
C GLY A 85 -18.66 -11.31 7.15
N LYS A 86 -19.12 -11.18 5.90
CA LYS A 86 -18.32 -10.67 4.78
C LYS A 86 -19.02 -9.56 3.99
N ILE A 87 -18.23 -8.74 3.31
CA ILE A 87 -18.65 -7.87 2.21
C ILE A 87 -17.76 -8.17 1.02
N SER A 88 -18.33 -8.44 -0.15
CA SER A 88 -17.58 -8.68 -1.38
C SER A 88 -17.94 -7.63 -2.43
N LEU A 89 -16.93 -7.00 -3.02
CA LEU A 89 -17.08 -5.99 -4.07
C LEU A 89 -16.37 -6.48 -5.33
N SER A 90 -17.09 -6.57 -6.45
CA SER A 90 -16.45 -6.86 -7.75
C SER A 90 -15.73 -5.64 -8.30
N LYS A 91 -14.73 -5.87 -9.15
CA LYS A 91 -14.00 -4.82 -9.87
C LYS A 91 -14.96 -3.92 -10.65
N GLU A 92 -15.99 -4.48 -11.27
CA GLU A 92 -17.00 -3.73 -12.03
C GLU A 92 -17.79 -2.80 -11.09
N THR A 93 -18.19 -3.30 -9.92
CA THR A 93 -18.89 -2.50 -8.90
C THR A 93 -18.04 -1.34 -8.42
N ILE A 94 -16.75 -1.57 -8.16
CA ILE A 94 -15.83 -0.51 -7.73
C ILE A 94 -15.57 0.48 -8.87
N ALA A 95 -15.35 -0.01 -10.09
CA ALA A 95 -15.11 0.82 -11.28
C ALA A 95 -16.33 1.68 -11.65
N ALA A 96 -17.56 1.17 -11.47
CA ALA A 96 -18.79 1.93 -11.68
C ALA A 96 -18.94 3.11 -10.71
N ALA A 97 -18.32 3.05 -9.53
CA ALA A 97 -18.29 4.14 -8.55
C ALA A 97 -17.17 5.17 -8.80
N SER A 98 -16.26 4.93 -9.75
CA SER A 98 -15.19 5.87 -10.09
C SER A 98 -15.74 7.13 -10.79
N PRO A 99 -15.18 8.34 -10.54
CA PRO A 99 -13.95 8.60 -9.79
C PRO A 99 -14.15 8.84 -8.29
N ARG A 100 -15.39 8.95 -7.79
CA ARG A 100 -15.66 9.28 -6.37
C ARG A 100 -15.32 8.12 -5.43
N GLY A 101 -15.42 6.89 -5.94
CA GLY A 101 -15.33 5.67 -5.15
C GLY A 101 -16.56 5.43 -4.30
N ILE A 102 -16.52 4.32 -3.56
CA ILE A 102 -17.52 3.95 -2.56
C ILE A 102 -17.13 4.65 -1.26
N ASP A 103 -18.07 5.34 -0.59
CA ASP A 103 -17.97 5.82 0.81
C ASP A 103 -19.35 5.65 1.43
N SER A 104 -19.63 4.46 1.96
CA SER A 104 -20.97 4.11 2.43
C SER A 104 -20.95 2.99 3.47
N TRP A 105 -22.08 2.84 4.15
CA TRP A 105 -22.35 1.67 5.00
C TRP A 105 -22.80 0.51 4.12
N LEU A 106 -22.11 -0.61 4.25
CA LEU A 106 -22.41 -1.87 3.56
C LEU A 106 -22.74 -2.93 4.62
N ASN A 107 -23.84 -3.64 4.42
CA ASN A 107 -24.27 -4.67 5.35
C ASN A 107 -23.41 -5.92 5.20
N LEU A 108 -23.10 -6.56 6.32
CA LEU A 108 -22.42 -7.84 6.32
C LEU A 108 -23.38 -8.93 5.85
N SER A 109 -22.91 -9.77 4.95
CA SER A 109 -23.57 -11.01 4.56
C SER A 109 -23.02 -12.18 5.37
N HIS A 110 -23.83 -13.23 5.51
CA HIS A 110 -23.33 -14.50 6.03
C HIS A 110 -22.22 -15.04 5.11
N VAL A 111 -21.31 -15.80 5.69
CA VAL A 111 -20.28 -16.52 4.95
C VAL A 111 -20.76 -17.95 4.83
N ASP A 112 -21.35 -18.29 3.68
CA ASP A 112 -21.63 -19.66 3.32
C ASP A 112 -20.32 -20.33 2.86
N PRO A 113 -19.88 -21.42 3.50
CA PRO A 113 -18.74 -22.20 3.04
C PRO A 113 -18.83 -22.56 1.56
N ASP A 114 -20.00 -22.95 1.04
CA ASP A 114 -20.17 -23.38 -0.37
C ASP A 114 -20.03 -22.21 -1.36
N GLU A 115 -20.16 -20.97 -0.89
CA GLU A 115 -19.88 -19.76 -1.69
C GLU A 115 -18.40 -19.33 -1.65
N GLU A 116 -17.61 -19.84 -0.71
CA GLU A 116 -16.18 -19.51 -0.55
C GLU A 116 -15.29 -20.36 -1.48
N VAL A 117 -15.66 -20.40 -2.75
CA VAL A 117 -14.93 -21.13 -3.80
C VAL A 117 -13.58 -20.47 -4.10
N GLN A 118 -12.56 -21.29 -4.26
CA GLN A 118 -11.20 -20.87 -4.60
C GLN A 118 -10.59 -21.82 -5.63
N GLY A 119 -9.66 -21.29 -6.42
CA GLY A 119 -8.83 -22.10 -7.32
C GLY A 119 -9.34 -22.16 -8.75
N GLU A 120 -8.62 -22.95 -9.53
CA GLU A 120 -8.84 -23.13 -10.98
C GLU A 120 -8.73 -24.61 -11.34
N ILE A 121 -9.43 -25.01 -12.40
CA ILE A 121 -9.40 -26.35 -12.99
C ILE A 121 -8.90 -26.30 -14.43
N HIS A 122 -8.02 -27.23 -14.80
CA HIS A 122 -7.45 -27.39 -16.13
C HIS A 122 -8.19 -28.50 -16.89
N LEU A 123 -8.86 -28.12 -17.98
CA LEU A 123 -9.70 -29.00 -18.77
C LEU A 123 -9.30 -28.98 -20.25
N ASP A 124 -9.47 -30.11 -20.95
CA ASP A 124 -9.51 -30.18 -22.43
C ASP A 124 -10.79 -30.91 -22.85
N VAL A 125 -11.74 -30.16 -23.42
CA VAL A 125 -13.07 -30.64 -23.79
C VAL A 125 -13.18 -30.78 -25.30
N LYS A 126 -13.74 -31.90 -25.77
CA LYS A 126 -14.01 -32.16 -27.18
C LYS A 126 -15.41 -32.73 -27.37
N LEU A 127 -16.14 -32.18 -28.33
CA LEU A 127 -17.41 -32.73 -28.78
C LEU A 127 -17.19 -33.43 -30.13
N LEU A 128 -17.50 -34.71 -30.18
CA LEU A 128 -17.29 -35.57 -31.34
C LEU A 128 -18.64 -36.01 -31.90
N ALA A 129 -18.87 -35.82 -33.21
CA ALA A 129 -20.08 -36.30 -33.86
C ALA A 129 -19.93 -37.79 -34.23
N GLU A 130 -20.84 -38.65 -33.74
CA GLU A 130 -20.83 -40.09 -34.03
C GLU A 130 -22.19 -40.56 -34.56
N ALA A 131 -22.21 -41.70 -35.27
CA ALA A 131 -23.40 -42.24 -35.92
C ALA A 131 -24.53 -42.61 -34.94
N GLN A 132 -24.22 -42.71 -33.64
CA GLN A 132 -25.12 -43.10 -32.57
C GLN A 132 -25.53 -41.91 -31.67
N GLY A 133 -25.06 -40.69 -31.99
CA GLY A 133 -25.25 -39.47 -31.19
C GLY A 133 -23.93 -38.72 -30.97
N PRO A 134 -23.96 -37.48 -30.46
CA PRO A 134 -22.73 -36.78 -30.08
C PRO A 134 -22.08 -37.43 -28.85
N ARG A 135 -20.75 -37.47 -28.85
CA ARG A 135 -19.92 -37.94 -27.74
C ARG A 135 -19.13 -36.77 -27.17
N LEU A 136 -19.31 -36.52 -25.88
CA LEU A 136 -18.53 -35.52 -25.14
C LEU A 136 -17.35 -36.22 -24.48
N ARG A 137 -16.13 -35.75 -24.79
CA ARG A 137 -14.90 -36.16 -24.13
C ARG A 137 -14.37 -35.00 -23.31
N CYS A 138 -14.33 -35.16 -21.99
CA CYS A 138 -13.80 -34.17 -21.05
C CYS A 138 -12.54 -34.73 -20.40
N HIS A 139 -11.37 -34.20 -20.74
CA HIS A 139 -10.10 -34.50 -20.07
C HIS A 139 -9.94 -33.55 -18.89
N ILE A 140 -9.99 -34.10 -17.68
CA ILE A 140 -9.78 -33.40 -16.42
C ILE A 140 -8.33 -33.63 -16.01
N ILE A 141 -7.51 -32.60 -16.20
CA ILE A 141 -6.05 -32.74 -16.07
C ILE A 141 -5.67 -32.54 -14.61
N GLU A 142 -5.93 -31.35 -14.07
CA GLU A 142 -5.52 -30.95 -12.73
C GLU A 142 -6.37 -29.78 -12.21
N ALA A 143 -6.29 -29.51 -10.91
CA ALA A 143 -6.77 -28.27 -10.31
C ALA A 143 -5.71 -27.69 -9.38
N ARG A 144 -5.80 -26.40 -9.09
CA ARG A 144 -4.87 -25.71 -8.18
C ARG A 144 -5.56 -24.71 -7.27
N ASP A 145 -4.90 -24.45 -6.15
CA ASP A 145 -5.29 -23.43 -5.16
C ASP A 145 -6.73 -23.63 -4.63
N LEU A 146 -7.18 -24.89 -4.55
CA LEU A 146 -8.51 -25.25 -4.03
C LEU A 146 -8.67 -24.77 -2.58
N ALA A 147 -9.92 -24.50 -2.16
CA ALA A 147 -10.22 -24.11 -0.79
C ALA A 147 -9.83 -25.25 0.19
N PRO A 148 -9.18 -24.95 1.33
CA PRO A 148 -8.92 -25.97 2.35
C PRO A 148 -10.18 -26.23 3.17
N ARG A 149 -10.81 -27.41 3.04
CA ARG A 149 -11.99 -27.77 3.87
C ARG A 149 -11.63 -28.64 5.06
N ASP A 150 -10.55 -29.39 4.99
CA ASP A 150 -10.08 -30.20 6.11
C ASP A 150 -9.43 -29.35 7.20
N LEU A 151 -9.52 -29.82 8.45
CA LEU A 151 -8.71 -29.31 9.58
C LEU A 151 -7.19 -29.42 9.35
N SER A 152 -6.74 -30.29 8.44
CA SER A 152 -5.33 -30.29 8.04
C SER A 152 -4.95 -29.06 7.22
N GLY A 153 -5.88 -28.25 6.74
CA GLY A 153 -5.61 -27.19 5.76
C GLY A 153 -5.44 -27.75 4.34
N THR A 154 -5.99 -28.93 4.07
CA THR A 154 -6.03 -29.58 2.75
C THR A 154 -7.47 -29.88 2.34
N SER A 155 -7.63 -30.57 1.22
CA SER A 155 -8.85 -31.27 0.82
C SER A 155 -8.52 -32.66 0.29
N ASP A 156 -9.53 -33.51 0.15
CA ASP A 156 -9.55 -34.78 -0.58
C ASP A 156 -10.36 -34.63 -1.89
N PRO A 157 -9.90 -33.84 -2.88
CA PRO A 157 -10.70 -33.46 -4.04
C PRO A 157 -10.99 -34.60 -5.05
N PHE A 158 -12.21 -34.58 -5.60
CA PHE A 158 -12.62 -35.29 -6.81
C PHE A 158 -13.47 -34.38 -7.71
N ALA A 159 -13.49 -34.65 -9.01
CA ALA A 159 -14.29 -33.90 -9.98
C ALA A 159 -15.44 -34.76 -10.52
N ARG A 160 -16.59 -34.14 -10.77
CA ARG A 160 -17.78 -34.75 -11.37
C ARG A 160 -18.21 -33.95 -12.58
N ILE A 161 -18.40 -34.61 -13.71
CA ILE A 161 -18.97 -33.99 -14.91
C ILE A 161 -20.44 -34.34 -15.04
N PHE A 162 -21.22 -33.39 -15.55
CA PHE A 162 -22.61 -33.57 -15.94
C PHE A 162 -22.78 -33.13 -17.39
N TRP A 163 -23.45 -33.96 -18.16
CA TRP A 163 -23.88 -33.62 -19.51
C TRP A 163 -25.25 -34.26 -19.78
N GLY A 164 -26.26 -33.42 -19.99
CA GLY A 164 -27.66 -33.87 -20.00
C GLY A 164 -28.04 -34.53 -18.67
N SER A 165 -28.54 -35.77 -18.73
CA SER A 165 -28.90 -36.55 -17.54
C SER A 165 -27.79 -37.48 -17.05
N GLN A 166 -26.61 -37.44 -17.66
CA GLN A 166 -25.50 -38.34 -17.33
C GLN A 166 -24.46 -37.64 -16.48
N SER A 167 -23.77 -38.41 -15.64
CA SER A 167 -22.65 -37.93 -14.84
C SER A 167 -21.56 -38.98 -14.67
N LEU A 168 -20.30 -38.55 -14.63
CA LEU A 168 -19.14 -39.37 -14.30
C LEU A 168 -18.23 -38.63 -13.31
N GLU A 169 -17.43 -39.37 -12.57
CA GLU A 169 -16.52 -38.85 -11.54
C GLU A 169 -15.09 -39.33 -11.78
N THR A 170 -14.12 -38.53 -11.35
CA THR A 170 -12.71 -38.91 -11.25
C THR A 170 -12.45 -39.69 -9.96
N VAL A 171 -11.22 -40.20 -9.79
CA VAL A 171 -10.77 -40.67 -8.48
C VAL A 171 -10.62 -39.51 -7.50
N THR A 172 -10.75 -39.84 -6.21
CA THR A 172 -10.45 -38.92 -5.10
C THR A 172 -8.95 -38.90 -4.83
N ILE A 173 -8.34 -37.72 -4.83
CA ILE A 173 -6.93 -37.54 -4.45
C ILE A 173 -6.87 -36.94 -3.06
N LYS A 174 -6.25 -37.65 -2.12
CA LYS A 174 -6.27 -37.24 -0.70
C LYS A 174 -5.23 -36.19 -0.34
N LYS A 175 -5.58 -35.30 0.58
CA LYS A 175 -4.71 -34.34 1.29
C LYS A 175 -3.93 -33.45 0.35
N THR A 176 -4.61 -32.83 -0.61
CA THR A 176 -4.03 -31.89 -1.54
C THR A 176 -5.03 -30.80 -1.93
N ARG A 177 -4.50 -29.60 -2.17
CA ARG A 177 -5.22 -28.48 -2.81
C ARG A 177 -4.83 -28.32 -4.29
N PHE A 178 -4.02 -29.26 -4.78
CA PHE A 178 -3.38 -29.25 -6.09
C PHE A 178 -3.48 -30.65 -6.74
N PRO A 179 -4.69 -31.20 -6.91
CA PRO A 179 -4.88 -32.54 -7.47
C PRO A 179 -4.47 -32.59 -8.95
N HIS A 180 -3.85 -33.70 -9.35
CA HIS A 180 -3.53 -34.01 -10.73
C HIS A 180 -4.16 -35.37 -11.07
N TRP A 181 -5.35 -35.34 -11.67
CA TRP A 181 -6.13 -36.53 -12.00
C TRP A 181 -5.65 -37.17 -13.31
N ASP A 182 -5.44 -36.35 -14.36
CA ASP A 182 -5.14 -36.80 -15.72
C ASP A 182 -6.14 -37.87 -16.24
N GLU A 183 -7.43 -37.63 -15.99
CA GLU A 183 -8.51 -38.57 -16.31
C GLU A 183 -9.38 -38.06 -17.46
N VAL A 184 -9.74 -38.97 -18.38
CA VAL A 184 -10.64 -38.67 -19.50
C VAL A 184 -11.99 -39.32 -19.24
N LEU A 185 -13.01 -38.50 -19.05
CA LEU A 185 -14.39 -38.94 -18.86
C LEU A 185 -15.18 -38.75 -20.16
N GLU A 186 -15.89 -39.78 -20.59
CA GLU A 186 -16.64 -39.78 -21.85
C GLU A 186 -18.13 -40.06 -21.62
N LEU A 187 -18.97 -39.15 -22.11
CA LEU A 187 -20.43 -39.22 -22.02
C LEU A 187 -21.05 -39.27 -23.42
N HIS A 188 -22.16 -39.97 -23.57
CA HIS A 188 -22.88 -40.14 -24.84
C HIS A 188 -24.34 -39.75 -24.65
N GLY A 189 -24.86 -38.78 -25.39
CA GLY A 189 -26.21 -38.30 -25.12
C GLY A 189 -26.65 -37.12 -25.94
N GLU A 190 -27.72 -36.47 -25.49
CA GLU A 190 -28.28 -35.28 -26.12
C GLU A 190 -27.46 -34.03 -25.76
N GLU A 191 -27.39 -33.08 -26.71
CA GLU A 191 -26.66 -31.83 -26.51
C GLU A 191 -27.25 -31.01 -25.36
N GLY A 192 -26.42 -30.72 -24.37
CA GLY A 192 -26.74 -29.87 -23.23
C GLY A 192 -25.49 -29.16 -22.70
N PRO A 193 -25.64 -28.27 -21.71
CA PRO A 193 -24.49 -27.64 -21.06
C PRO A 193 -23.62 -28.70 -20.39
N LEU A 194 -22.31 -28.55 -20.50
CA LEU A 194 -21.35 -29.33 -19.73
C LEU A 194 -21.11 -28.62 -18.41
N ARG A 195 -21.42 -29.26 -17.29
CA ARG A 195 -21.03 -28.79 -15.96
C ARG A 195 -19.93 -29.67 -15.40
N VAL A 196 -18.89 -29.07 -14.86
CA VAL A 196 -17.81 -29.75 -14.14
C VAL A 196 -17.80 -29.20 -12.72
N GLU A 197 -18.02 -30.06 -11.75
CA GLU A 197 -18.04 -29.73 -10.32
C GLU A 197 -16.83 -30.38 -9.63
N VAL A 198 -16.23 -29.69 -8.67
CA VAL A 198 -15.14 -30.18 -7.82
C VAL A 198 -15.66 -30.22 -6.40
N TRP A 199 -15.36 -31.32 -5.71
CA TRP A 199 -15.89 -31.62 -4.39
C TRP A 199 -14.78 -32.15 -3.50
N ASP A 200 -14.85 -31.86 -2.21
CA ASP A 200 -14.04 -32.47 -1.18
C ASP A 200 -14.72 -33.73 -0.68
N TRP A 201 -14.03 -34.87 -0.70
CA TRP A 201 -14.60 -36.11 -0.19
C TRP A 201 -14.44 -36.21 1.32
N ASP A 202 -15.56 -36.32 2.03
CA ASP A 202 -15.56 -36.50 3.47
C ASP A 202 -15.90 -37.94 3.87
N MET A 203 -15.10 -38.50 4.77
CA MET A 203 -15.38 -39.82 5.33
C MET A 203 -16.67 -39.84 6.16
N VAL A 204 -17.06 -38.70 6.74
CA VAL A 204 -18.24 -38.56 7.60
C VAL A 204 -18.95 -37.26 7.25
N GLY A 205 -20.19 -37.34 6.78
CA GLY A 205 -21.01 -36.17 6.46
C GLY A 205 -21.36 -36.09 4.99
N LYS A 206 -21.70 -34.87 4.54
CA LYS A 206 -21.80 -34.54 3.12
C LYS A 206 -20.43 -34.03 2.67
N ASN A 207 -20.09 -34.32 1.43
CA ASN A 207 -18.93 -33.76 0.75
C ASN A 207 -19.06 -32.23 0.66
N ASP A 208 -17.98 -31.52 0.97
CA ASP A 208 -17.94 -30.07 0.85
C ASP A 208 -17.73 -29.64 -0.60
N PHE A 209 -18.45 -28.61 -1.05
CA PHE A 209 -18.30 -28.12 -2.41
C PHE A 209 -17.01 -27.31 -2.57
N LEU A 210 -16.23 -27.56 -3.63
CA LEU A 210 -14.99 -26.84 -3.92
C LEU A 210 -15.11 -25.87 -5.09
N GLY A 211 -16.18 -25.98 -5.90
CA GLY A 211 -16.47 -25.07 -7.00
C GLY A 211 -16.86 -25.77 -8.31
N MET A 212 -17.34 -25.00 -9.29
CA MET A 212 -17.77 -25.53 -10.58
C MET A 212 -17.41 -24.63 -11.76
N VAL A 213 -17.41 -25.20 -12.97
CA VAL A 213 -17.44 -24.49 -14.26
C VAL A 213 -18.52 -25.06 -15.16
N GLU A 214 -19.25 -24.22 -15.87
CA GLU A 214 -20.34 -24.63 -16.76
C GLU A 214 -20.14 -24.00 -18.14
N PHE A 215 -20.24 -24.83 -19.16
CA PHE A 215 -20.03 -24.47 -20.55
C PHE A 215 -21.33 -24.66 -21.32
N PRO A 216 -21.93 -23.57 -21.84
CA PRO A 216 -23.10 -23.63 -22.69
C PRO A 216 -22.88 -24.46 -23.97
N PRO A 217 -23.92 -25.09 -24.54
CA PRO A 217 -23.81 -25.93 -25.74
C PRO A 217 -23.15 -25.23 -26.94
N ASP A 218 -23.43 -23.94 -27.14
CA ASP A 218 -22.89 -23.13 -28.23
C ASP A 218 -21.38 -22.94 -28.11
N VAL A 219 -20.85 -22.81 -26.89
CA VAL A 219 -19.41 -22.75 -26.63
C VAL A 219 -18.77 -24.09 -26.98
N LEU A 220 -19.37 -25.21 -26.55
CA LEU A 220 -18.87 -26.55 -26.83
C LEU A 220 -18.78 -26.86 -28.34
N LEU A 221 -19.69 -26.30 -29.14
CA LEU A 221 -19.72 -26.49 -30.59
C LEU A 221 -18.73 -25.59 -31.34
N GLN A 222 -18.61 -24.32 -30.94
CA GLN A 222 -17.84 -23.32 -31.67
C GLN A 222 -16.36 -23.27 -31.25
N CYS A 223 -16.11 -23.34 -29.94
CA CYS A 223 -14.78 -23.21 -29.36
C CYS A 223 -14.70 -24.09 -28.10
N PRO A 224 -14.50 -25.41 -28.26
CA PRO A 224 -14.43 -26.34 -27.14
C PRO A 224 -13.45 -25.85 -26.06
N PRO A 225 -13.86 -25.81 -24.77
CA PRO A 225 -13.03 -25.32 -23.68
C PRO A 225 -11.71 -26.09 -23.56
N SER A 226 -10.59 -25.38 -23.60
CA SER A 226 -9.25 -25.95 -23.39
C SER A 226 -8.39 -24.96 -22.61
N GLY A 227 -7.88 -25.36 -21.44
CA GLY A 227 -7.04 -24.53 -20.57
C GLY A 227 -7.54 -24.44 -19.13
N TRP A 228 -7.05 -23.44 -18.40
CA TRP A 228 -7.40 -23.17 -17.00
C TRP A 228 -8.68 -22.34 -16.90
N PHE A 229 -9.60 -22.77 -16.04
CA PHE A 229 -10.86 -22.10 -15.76
C PHE A 229 -11.02 -21.86 -14.26
N ARG A 230 -11.40 -20.64 -13.88
CA ARG A 230 -11.68 -20.31 -12.48
C ARG A 230 -12.92 -21.05 -11.99
N LEU A 231 -12.82 -21.67 -10.83
CA LEU A 231 -13.97 -22.30 -10.19
C LEU A 231 -14.91 -21.22 -9.63
N LEU A 232 -16.20 -21.44 -9.81
CA LEU A 232 -17.27 -20.55 -9.35
C LEU A 232 -18.16 -21.25 -8.32
N PRO A 233 -18.79 -20.49 -7.40
CA PRO A 233 -19.87 -21.03 -6.57
C PRO A 233 -21.06 -21.41 -7.45
N PHE A 234 -22.01 -22.18 -6.91
CA PHE A 234 -23.31 -22.33 -7.56
C PHE A 234 -23.98 -20.96 -7.71
N ALA A 235 -24.74 -20.76 -8.78
CA ALA A 235 -25.57 -19.57 -8.91
C ALA A 235 -26.60 -19.56 -7.77
N SER A 236 -26.38 -18.72 -6.75
CA SER A 236 -27.35 -18.57 -5.68
C SER A 236 -28.58 -17.85 -6.22
N ALA A 237 -29.76 -18.33 -5.83
CA ALA A 237 -30.92 -17.45 -5.78
C ALA A 237 -30.57 -16.42 -4.69
N GLU A 238 -30.56 -15.14 -5.04
CA GLU A 238 -30.30 -14.05 -4.09
C GLU A 238 -31.14 -14.25 -2.83
N ASP A 239 -30.53 -14.74 -1.74
CA ASP A 239 -31.16 -14.77 -0.44
C ASP A 239 -30.47 -13.77 0.48
N ASP A 240 -31.12 -12.63 0.51
CA ASP A 240 -30.97 -11.50 1.39
C ASP A 240 -31.02 -11.94 2.86
N ALA A 241 -29.91 -11.76 3.58
CA ALA A 241 -29.90 -11.66 5.03
C ALA A 241 -29.45 -10.27 5.48
N GLY A 242 -29.89 -9.23 4.75
CA GLY A 242 -29.62 -7.84 5.03
C GLY A 242 -30.16 -7.40 6.39
N GLY A 243 -29.28 -7.38 7.40
CA GLY A 243 -29.43 -6.51 8.57
C GLY A 243 -29.12 -7.09 9.94
N LYS A 244 -28.87 -8.40 10.09
CA LYS A 244 -28.66 -9.02 11.43
C LYS A 244 -27.21 -9.14 11.89
N LEU A 245 -26.25 -9.02 10.97
CA LEU A 245 -24.81 -9.18 11.27
C LEU A 245 -24.09 -7.85 11.49
N GLY A 246 -24.81 -6.74 11.44
CA GLY A 246 -24.24 -5.41 11.45
C GLY A 246 -23.75 -4.95 10.07
N ALA A 247 -23.00 -3.87 10.06
CA ALA A 247 -22.50 -3.24 8.84
C ALA A 247 -21.10 -2.67 9.02
N LEU A 248 -20.35 -2.56 7.92
CA LEU A 248 -19.09 -1.82 7.86
C LEU A 248 -19.27 -0.54 7.06
N ARG A 249 -18.66 0.55 7.53
CA ARG A 249 -18.43 1.73 6.71
C ARG A 249 -17.09 1.58 5.99
N LEU A 250 -17.15 1.50 4.68
CA LEU A 250 -15.97 1.33 3.83
C LEU A 250 -15.80 2.53 2.90
N LYS A 251 -14.54 2.91 2.69
CA LYS A 251 -14.16 3.76 1.57
C LYS A 251 -13.31 2.95 0.59
N VAL A 252 -13.66 2.92 -0.68
CA VAL A 252 -12.94 2.14 -1.70
C VAL A 252 -12.85 2.93 -3.00
N ARG A 253 -11.64 3.08 -3.54
CA ARG A 253 -11.35 3.80 -4.78
C ARG A 253 -10.38 2.99 -5.63
N LEU A 254 -10.77 2.76 -6.88
CA LEU A 254 -9.93 2.16 -7.90
C LEU A 254 -9.41 3.27 -8.83
N ALA A 255 -8.09 3.36 -8.97
CA ALA A 255 -7.45 4.23 -9.93
C ALA A 255 -6.61 3.39 -10.90
N GLU A 256 -6.99 3.42 -12.17
CA GLU A 256 -6.19 2.87 -13.26
C GLU A 256 -5.35 4.00 -13.87
N GLU A 257 -4.04 3.84 -13.78
CA GLU A 257 -3.09 4.82 -14.26
C GLU A 257 -2.35 4.26 -15.46
N ARG A 258 -2.28 5.07 -16.51
CA ARG A 258 -1.44 4.75 -17.66
C ARG A 258 -0.24 5.67 -17.62
N ILE A 259 0.94 5.09 -17.69
CA ILE A 259 2.21 5.79 -17.53
C ILE A 259 2.97 5.69 -18.86
N LEU A 260 3.28 6.84 -19.44
CA LEU A 260 4.12 6.95 -20.63
C LEU A 260 5.59 6.71 -20.26
N PRO A 261 6.45 6.33 -21.22
CA PRO A 261 7.89 6.30 -20.96
C PRO A 261 8.43 7.69 -20.56
N SER A 262 9.44 7.71 -19.68
CA SER A 262 10.11 8.92 -19.16
C SER A 262 10.37 10.04 -20.16
N VAL A 263 10.76 9.70 -21.40
CA VAL A 263 11.06 10.66 -22.48
C VAL A 263 9.92 11.65 -22.74
N TYR A 264 8.67 11.22 -22.56
CA TYR A 264 7.50 12.09 -22.78
C TYR A 264 7.29 13.09 -21.65
N TYR A 265 7.66 12.73 -20.41
CA TYR A 265 7.50 13.61 -19.25
C TYR A 265 8.66 14.59 -19.07
N GLN A 266 9.78 14.36 -19.74
CA GLN A 266 10.99 15.16 -19.58
C GLN A 266 10.75 16.69 -19.76
N PRO A 267 9.98 17.17 -20.77
CA PRO A 267 9.69 18.60 -20.90
C PRO A 267 8.94 19.19 -19.69
N LEU A 268 7.99 18.44 -19.12
CA LEU A 268 7.27 18.87 -17.92
C LEU A 268 8.23 19.02 -16.74
N ILE A 269 9.08 18.02 -16.53
CA ILE A 269 10.02 18.01 -15.42
C ILE A 269 11.04 19.14 -15.54
N GLU A 270 11.57 19.38 -16.73
CA GLU A 270 12.54 20.46 -16.98
C GLU A 270 11.95 21.83 -16.64
N LEU A 271 10.70 22.11 -17.04
CA LEU A 271 10.00 23.35 -16.69
C LEU A 271 9.84 23.54 -15.17
N LEU A 272 9.52 22.46 -14.45
CA LEU A 272 9.39 22.50 -12.99
C LEU A 272 10.75 22.72 -12.32
N VAL A 273 11.80 22.06 -12.79
CA VAL A 273 13.17 22.20 -12.27
C VAL A 273 13.72 23.62 -12.51
N GLU A 274 13.50 24.18 -13.70
CA GLU A 274 13.91 25.55 -14.04
C GLU A 274 13.31 26.57 -13.08
N SER A 275 12.04 26.38 -12.67
CA SER A 275 11.36 27.24 -11.69
C SER A 275 12.11 27.37 -10.36
N VAL A 276 12.88 26.34 -9.99
CA VAL A 276 13.62 26.28 -8.71
C VAL A 276 15.08 26.71 -8.88
N MET A 277 15.71 26.38 -10.01
CA MET A 277 17.12 26.69 -10.28
C MET A 277 17.37 28.12 -10.73
N SER A 278 16.37 28.77 -11.32
CA SER A 278 16.46 30.15 -11.79
C SER A 278 15.15 30.86 -11.47
N PRO A 279 14.88 31.14 -10.18
CA PRO A 279 13.69 31.88 -9.81
C PRO A 279 13.76 33.25 -10.48
N ALA A 280 12.79 33.55 -11.35
CA ALA A 280 12.57 34.91 -11.84
C ALA A 280 12.32 35.86 -10.65
N GLN A 281 12.43 37.18 -10.86
CA GLN A 281 12.24 38.24 -9.84
C GLN A 281 11.15 37.90 -8.81
N ASP A 282 11.30 38.33 -7.55
CA ASP A 282 10.55 37.88 -6.35
C ASP A 282 9.02 37.70 -6.44
N ASP A 283 8.35 38.21 -7.49
CA ASP A 283 6.90 38.13 -7.71
C ASP A 283 6.47 37.42 -9.02
N ALA A 284 7.42 36.83 -9.77
CA ALA A 284 7.11 36.17 -11.04
C ALA A 284 6.32 34.86 -10.85
N MET A 285 5.32 34.67 -11.70
CA MET A 285 4.54 33.42 -11.81
C MET A 285 5.29 32.39 -12.64
N THR A 286 6.05 31.52 -11.97
CA THR A 286 6.73 30.37 -12.58
C THR A 286 5.75 29.21 -12.87
N PRO A 287 6.13 28.23 -13.72
CA PRO A 287 5.35 27.00 -13.89
C PRO A 287 4.97 26.32 -12.57
N LEU A 288 5.89 26.24 -11.61
CA LEU A 288 5.63 25.64 -10.30
C LEU A 288 4.64 26.47 -9.46
N ALA A 289 4.71 27.81 -9.54
CA ALA A 289 3.73 28.68 -8.87
C ALA A 289 2.33 28.55 -9.48
N LEU A 290 2.24 28.46 -10.81
CA LEU A 290 0.98 28.26 -11.51
C LEU A 290 0.35 26.91 -11.14
N LEU A 291 1.17 25.85 -11.04
CA LEU A 291 0.72 24.55 -10.56
C LEU A 291 0.05 24.66 -9.17
N ASP A 292 0.69 25.28 -8.18
CA ASP A 292 0.10 25.47 -6.84
C ASP A 292 -1.26 26.19 -6.90
N GLU A 293 -1.37 27.23 -7.73
CA GLU A 293 -2.59 28.03 -7.80
C GLU A 293 -3.75 27.38 -8.56
N VAL A 294 -3.48 26.54 -9.56
CA VAL A 294 -4.54 25.82 -10.29
C VAL A 294 -5.00 24.57 -9.54
N SER A 295 -4.16 24.07 -8.63
CA SER A 295 -4.42 22.87 -7.83
C SER A 295 -5.57 23.04 -6.86
N SER A 296 -6.33 21.97 -6.66
CA SER A 296 -7.43 21.94 -5.70
C SER A 296 -6.89 21.74 -4.28
N GLY A 297 -7.61 22.22 -3.26
CA GLY A 297 -7.20 22.01 -1.87
C GLY A 297 -7.13 20.53 -1.48
N GLU A 298 -7.93 19.67 -2.12
CA GLU A 298 -7.94 18.22 -1.91
C GLU A 298 -6.72 17.53 -2.54
N SER A 299 -6.19 18.06 -3.64
CA SER A 299 -5.06 17.45 -4.37
C SER A 299 -3.68 17.99 -3.99
N ARG A 300 -3.60 19.03 -3.15
CA ARG A 300 -2.31 19.62 -2.72
C ARG A 300 -1.39 18.63 -2.01
N GLN A 301 -1.96 17.73 -1.19
CA GLN A 301 -1.17 16.70 -0.52
C GLN A 301 -0.52 15.76 -1.53
N ASP A 302 -1.27 15.30 -2.54
CA ASP A 302 -0.76 14.39 -3.57
C ASP A 302 0.31 15.06 -4.41
N ILE A 303 0.09 16.33 -4.81
CA ILE A 303 1.05 17.10 -5.60
C ILE A 303 2.34 17.34 -4.82
N ALA A 304 2.24 17.76 -3.56
CA ALA A 304 3.40 17.88 -2.67
C ALA A 304 4.17 16.56 -2.61
N THR A 305 3.44 15.45 -2.49
CA THR A 305 4.06 14.12 -2.47
C THR A 305 4.87 13.83 -3.73
N GLN A 306 4.30 14.08 -4.91
CA GLN A 306 5.00 13.80 -6.16
C GLN A 306 6.17 14.77 -6.41
N LEU A 307 5.99 16.06 -6.15
CA LEU A 307 7.04 17.06 -6.33
C LEU A 307 8.24 16.77 -5.44
N VAL A 308 8.02 16.48 -4.16
CA VAL A 308 9.12 16.14 -3.24
C VAL A 308 9.87 14.93 -3.78
N LYS A 309 9.19 13.85 -4.19
CA LYS A 309 9.84 12.67 -4.76
C LYS A 309 10.66 12.98 -6.02
N ILE A 310 10.08 13.68 -7.00
CA ILE A 310 10.73 14.08 -8.26
C ILE A 310 12.03 14.85 -8.00
N PHE A 311 11.98 15.84 -7.10
CA PHE A 311 13.12 16.69 -6.78
C PHE A 311 14.12 15.98 -5.87
N LEU A 312 13.66 15.11 -4.96
CA LEU A 312 14.52 14.24 -4.14
C LEU A 312 15.40 13.35 -5.02
N GLY A 313 14.82 12.73 -6.06
CA GLY A 313 15.55 11.89 -7.02
C GLY A 313 16.57 12.62 -7.87
N ARG A 314 16.51 13.95 -7.91
CA ARG A 314 17.43 14.82 -8.65
C ARG A 314 18.43 15.54 -7.75
N GLY A 315 18.36 15.33 -6.42
CA GLY A 315 19.14 16.11 -5.44
C GLY A 315 18.61 17.53 -5.22
N LEU A 316 17.46 17.90 -5.78
CA LEU A 316 16.94 19.28 -5.75
C LEU A 316 15.84 19.49 -4.70
N ALA A 317 15.64 18.57 -3.75
CA ALA A 317 14.58 18.68 -2.75
C ALA A 317 14.74 19.89 -1.82
N VAL A 318 15.95 20.16 -1.33
CA VAL A 318 16.21 21.33 -0.46
C VAL A 318 15.97 22.65 -1.22
N PRO A 319 16.51 22.84 -2.45
CA PRO A 319 16.14 23.99 -3.29
C PRO A 319 14.63 24.13 -3.53
N LEU A 320 13.91 23.04 -3.78
CA LEU A 320 12.45 23.07 -3.96
C LEU A 320 11.75 23.62 -2.70
N LEU A 321 12.11 23.09 -1.53
CA LEU A 321 11.53 23.52 -0.27
C LEU A 321 11.84 24.98 0.03
N ASP A 322 13.07 25.44 -0.23
CA ASP A 322 13.44 26.85 -0.08
C ASP A 322 12.59 27.76 -0.97
N TYR A 323 12.42 27.40 -2.25
CA TYR A 323 11.58 28.14 -3.19
C TYR A 323 10.12 28.23 -2.70
N LEU A 324 9.53 27.11 -2.27
CA LEU A 324 8.15 27.08 -1.80
C LEU A 324 7.99 27.86 -0.49
N ASN A 325 8.92 27.69 0.46
CA ASN A 325 8.91 28.37 1.75
C ASN A 325 9.08 29.88 1.59
N LEU A 326 9.99 30.33 0.72
CA LEU A 326 10.18 31.75 0.42
C LEU A 326 8.87 32.40 -0.03
N ARG A 327 8.12 31.74 -0.92
CA ARG A 327 6.83 32.25 -1.41
C ARG A 327 5.75 32.26 -0.34
N GLU A 328 5.64 31.20 0.48
CA GLU A 328 4.66 31.16 1.58
C GLU A 328 4.95 32.25 2.62
N VAL A 329 6.22 32.38 3.03
CA VAL A 329 6.66 33.41 3.99
C VAL A 329 6.43 34.82 3.44
N SER A 330 6.75 35.06 2.17
CA SER A 330 6.55 36.37 1.52
C SER A 330 5.09 36.78 1.41
N ARG A 331 4.18 35.81 1.20
CA ARG A 331 2.72 36.03 1.15
C ARG A 331 2.07 36.13 2.54
N THR A 332 2.78 35.75 3.61
CA THR A 332 2.25 35.78 4.98
C THR A 332 2.37 37.17 5.59
N THR A 333 1.27 37.65 6.17
CA THR A 333 1.21 38.96 6.85
C THR A 333 1.35 38.87 8.36
N ASP A 334 0.79 37.82 8.99
CA ASP A 334 0.88 37.58 10.44
C ASP A 334 1.74 36.33 10.70
N PRO A 335 2.87 36.43 11.42
CA PRO A 335 3.72 35.29 11.73
C PRO A 335 3.00 34.17 12.50
N ASN A 336 1.94 34.48 13.25
CA ASN A 336 1.15 33.46 13.97
C ASN A 336 0.32 32.57 13.04
N THR A 337 0.20 32.91 11.75
CA THR A 337 -0.56 32.15 10.75
C THR A 337 0.33 31.31 9.83
N LEU A 338 1.65 31.45 9.95
CA LEU A 338 2.64 30.80 9.12
C LEU A 338 2.55 29.25 9.24
N PHE A 339 2.52 28.54 8.11
CA PHE A 339 2.36 27.07 8.02
C PHE A 339 1.13 26.48 8.73
N ARG A 340 0.13 27.30 9.11
CA ARG A 340 -1.18 26.81 9.58
C ARG A 340 -2.17 26.56 8.44
N SER A 341 -1.79 26.92 7.22
CA SER A 341 -2.64 26.84 6.02
C SER A 341 -2.45 25.52 5.26
N ASN A 342 -3.45 25.13 4.47
CA ASN A 342 -3.33 23.99 3.54
C ASN A 342 -2.58 24.44 2.25
N SER A 343 -1.28 24.69 2.39
CA SER A 343 -0.37 25.19 1.35
C SER A 343 0.53 24.10 0.76
N LEU A 344 0.98 24.28 -0.47
CA LEU A 344 1.94 23.36 -1.09
C LEU A 344 3.27 23.29 -0.33
N ALA A 345 3.73 24.41 0.25
CA ALA A 345 4.95 24.48 1.06
C ALA A 345 4.84 23.64 2.35
N SER A 346 3.78 23.83 3.14
CA SER A 346 3.50 23.03 4.35
C SER A 346 3.43 21.53 4.05
N LYS A 347 2.76 21.15 2.96
CA LYS A 347 2.59 19.75 2.54
C LYS A 347 3.88 19.15 1.99
N SER A 348 4.70 19.94 1.30
CA SER A 348 6.00 19.50 0.79
C SER A 348 7.00 19.32 1.93
N MET A 349 7.03 20.23 2.92
CA MET A 349 7.82 20.07 4.14
C MET A 349 7.41 18.80 4.91
N GLU A 350 6.10 18.59 5.12
CA GLU A 350 5.57 17.39 5.77
C GLU A 350 6.03 16.11 5.06
N GLN A 351 5.89 16.06 3.73
CA GLN A 351 6.30 14.88 2.97
C GLN A 351 7.81 14.68 2.96
N PHE A 352 8.59 15.75 2.81
CA PHE A 352 10.05 15.66 2.82
C PHE A 352 10.56 15.09 4.14
N MET A 353 10.02 15.56 5.27
CA MET A 353 10.34 15.02 6.60
C MET A 353 9.93 13.55 6.74
N LYS A 354 8.81 13.13 6.14
CA LYS A 354 8.42 11.71 6.10
C LYS A 354 9.43 10.89 5.31
N LEU A 355 9.78 11.29 4.09
CA LEU A 355 10.66 10.50 3.22
C LEU A 355 12.10 10.44 3.72
N VAL A 356 12.66 11.56 4.19
CA VAL A 356 14.06 11.65 4.64
C VAL A 356 14.21 11.29 6.12
N GLY A 357 13.19 11.54 6.93
CA GLY A 357 13.24 11.43 8.38
C GLY A 357 12.82 10.09 8.97
N ILE A 358 12.24 9.15 8.20
CA ILE A 358 11.85 7.82 8.72
C ILE A 358 12.99 7.08 9.43
N PRO A 359 14.21 6.97 8.87
CA PRO A 359 15.31 6.29 9.56
C PRO A 359 15.65 6.95 10.90
N TYR A 360 15.71 8.27 10.92
CA TYR A 360 15.94 9.07 12.12
C TYR A 360 14.82 8.88 13.16
N LEU A 361 13.56 8.90 12.74
CA LEU A 361 12.40 8.66 13.59
C LEU A 361 12.44 7.26 14.23
N HIS A 362 12.78 6.23 13.44
CA HIS A 362 12.91 4.87 13.94
C HIS A 362 14.07 4.73 14.93
N GLU A 363 15.23 5.30 14.63
CA GLU A 363 16.37 5.25 15.52
C GLU A 363 16.08 5.94 16.86
N VAL A 364 15.39 7.08 16.83
CA VAL A 364 15.13 7.91 18.02
C VAL A 364 13.95 7.41 18.86
N LEU A 365 12.80 7.09 18.25
CA LEU A 365 11.55 6.84 18.98
C LEU A 365 11.10 5.38 19.03
N LYS A 366 11.52 4.52 18.09
CA LYS A 366 11.08 3.12 18.05
C LYS A 366 11.37 2.35 19.34
N PRO A 367 12.52 2.50 20.02
CA PRO A 367 12.77 1.81 21.29
C PRO A 367 11.75 2.19 22.37
N CYS A 368 11.44 3.47 22.53
CA CYS A 368 10.47 3.97 23.50
C CYS A 368 9.05 3.49 23.17
N VAL A 369 8.64 3.56 21.91
CA VAL A 369 7.31 3.11 21.46
C VAL A 369 7.14 1.59 21.63
N ASN A 370 8.15 0.80 21.25
CA ASN A 370 8.12 -0.66 21.43
C ASN A 370 7.95 -1.03 22.90
N ARG A 371 8.67 -0.34 23.79
CA ARG A 371 8.55 -0.56 25.24
C ARG A 371 7.12 -0.31 25.74
N ILE A 372 6.48 0.78 25.30
CA ILE A 372 5.08 1.08 25.66
C ILE A 372 4.16 -0.05 25.20
N PHE A 373 4.34 -0.53 23.96
CA PHE A 373 3.58 -1.65 23.41
C PHE A 373 3.81 -2.99 24.12
N GLU A 374 5.04 -3.26 24.56
CA GLU A 374 5.42 -4.49 25.25
C GLU A 374 4.93 -4.51 26.70
N GLU A 375 5.06 -3.39 27.41
CA GLU A 375 4.71 -3.30 28.83
C GLU A 375 3.20 -3.25 29.08
N LYS A 376 2.40 -2.78 28.11
CA LYS A 376 0.92 -2.71 28.16
C LYS A 376 0.37 -2.14 29.49
N LYS A 377 1.05 -1.16 30.07
CA LYS A 377 0.65 -0.56 31.35
C LYS A 377 -0.60 0.31 31.18
N TYR A 378 -1.43 0.34 32.21
CA TYR A 378 -2.60 1.20 32.28
C TYR A 378 -2.19 2.62 32.72
N ILE A 379 -2.52 3.63 31.91
CA ILE A 379 -2.09 5.03 32.07
C ILE A 379 -3.29 5.95 31.81
N GLU A 380 -4.30 5.89 32.67
CA GLU A 380 -5.48 6.76 32.55
C GLU A 380 -5.43 7.86 33.61
N LEU A 381 -5.65 9.10 33.16
CA LEU A 381 -5.67 10.29 34.01
C LEU A 381 -7.06 10.90 34.12
N ASP A 382 -7.93 10.65 33.13
CA ASP A 382 -9.31 11.13 33.11
C ASP A 382 -10.15 10.32 34.12
N PRO A 383 -10.63 10.96 35.21
CA PRO A 383 -11.41 10.27 36.22
C PRO A 383 -12.66 9.56 35.66
N CYS A 384 -13.23 10.07 34.56
CA CYS A 384 -14.42 9.48 33.93
C CYS A 384 -14.14 8.18 33.17
N LYS A 385 -12.87 7.85 32.91
CA LYS A 385 -12.45 6.67 32.14
C LYS A 385 -11.70 5.63 32.98
N ILE A 386 -11.51 5.89 34.29
CA ILE A 386 -10.80 4.98 35.19
C ILE A 386 -11.63 3.71 35.45
N GLU A 387 -11.12 2.56 35.01
CA GLU A 387 -11.74 1.25 35.20
C GLU A 387 -11.08 0.47 36.35
N LEU A 388 -11.67 0.51 37.54
CA LEU A 388 -11.16 -0.18 38.75
C LEU A 388 -11.18 -1.71 38.67
N THR A 389 -11.84 -2.32 37.68
CA THR A 389 -11.89 -3.77 37.46
C THR A 389 -10.67 -4.29 36.70
N ARG A 390 -10.07 -3.48 35.81
CA ARG A 390 -8.94 -3.86 34.96
C ARG A 390 -7.64 -4.00 35.73
N THR A 391 -7.49 -3.25 36.83
CA THR A 391 -6.36 -3.26 37.76
C THR A 391 -6.41 -4.39 38.80
N ARG A 392 -7.50 -5.18 38.89
CA ARG A 392 -7.66 -6.27 39.87
C ARG A 392 -6.87 -7.55 39.57
N ARG A 393 -6.27 -7.70 38.38
CA ARG A 393 -5.62 -8.96 37.98
C ARG A 393 -4.28 -9.25 38.67
N ILE A 394 -3.73 -8.35 39.50
CA ILE A 394 -2.35 -8.50 40.03
C ILE A 394 -2.21 -8.38 41.57
N SER A 395 -3.25 -8.09 42.35
CA SER A 395 -3.08 -7.98 43.82
C SER A 395 -4.23 -8.57 44.65
N PHE A 396 -3.88 -9.52 45.52
CA PHE A 396 -4.73 -10.10 46.58
C PHE A 396 -4.78 -9.23 47.85
N LYS A 397 -4.41 -7.93 47.76
CA LYS A 397 -4.50 -6.97 48.87
C LYS A 397 -5.09 -5.63 48.40
N GLY A 398 -6.28 -5.32 48.92
CA GLY A 398 -6.87 -3.99 48.97
C GLY A 398 -7.59 -3.53 47.69
N THR A 399 -8.77 -2.94 47.86
CA THR A 399 -9.44 -2.10 46.86
C THR A 399 -8.55 -0.89 46.58
N LEU A 400 -7.98 -0.79 45.37
CA LEU A 400 -7.22 0.38 44.94
C LEU A 400 -8.18 1.57 44.76
N SER A 401 -7.85 2.74 45.33
CA SER A 401 -8.61 3.97 45.10
C SER A 401 -8.30 4.55 43.71
N GLU A 402 -9.25 5.29 43.13
CA GLU A 402 -9.05 6.01 41.86
C GLU A 402 -7.87 6.98 41.92
N GLU A 403 -7.67 7.63 43.08
CA GLU A 403 -6.55 8.52 43.34
C GLU A 403 -5.21 7.81 43.21
N HIS A 404 -5.07 6.61 43.78
CA HIS A 404 -3.84 5.84 43.70
C HIS A 404 -3.57 5.35 42.27
N VAL A 405 -4.61 4.96 41.52
CA VAL A 405 -4.49 4.59 40.10
C VAL A 405 -4.01 5.78 39.28
N ARG A 406 -4.54 6.98 39.54
CA ARG A 406 -4.15 8.21 38.85
C ARG A 406 -2.72 8.64 39.18
N GLU A 407 -2.31 8.57 40.45
CA GLU A 407 -0.93 8.88 40.86
C GLU A 407 0.08 7.93 40.20
N ASN A 408 -0.20 6.62 40.20
CA ASN A 408 0.66 5.65 39.54
C ASN A 408 0.68 5.85 38.02
N SER A 409 -0.48 6.13 37.41
CA SER A 409 -0.58 6.44 35.97
C SER A 409 0.23 7.68 35.61
N LEU A 410 0.16 8.73 36.44
CA LEU A 410 0.93 9.96 36.26
C LEU A 410 2.45 9.69 36.33
N GLY A 411 2.90 8.91 37.32
CA GLY A 411 4.31 8.56 37.47
C GLY A 411 4.84 7.76 36.26
N LEU A 412 4.05 6.79 35.77
CA LEU A 412 4.38 6.03 34.56
C LEU A 412 4.42 6.92 33.33
N LEU A 413 3.44 7.81 33.16
CA LEU A 413 3.37 8.72 32.03
C LEU A 413 4.55 9.68 32.00
N ILE A 414 4.90 10.29 33.13
CA ILE A 414 6.08 11.16 33.26
C ILE A 414 7.36 10.38 32.93
N GLY A 415 7.47 9.12 33.37
CA GLY A 415 8.59 8.25 33.04
C GLY A 415 8.75 8.04 31.53
N TYR A 416 7.68 7.65 30.83
CA TYR A 416 7.71 7.47 29.38
C TYR A 416 7.98 8.79 28.64
N LEU A 417 7.33 9.88 29.03
CA LEU A 417 7.54 11.20 28.41
C LEU A 417 8.97 11.72 28.62
N GLY A 418 9.56 11.47 29.79
CA GLY A 418 10.95 11.83 30.08
C GLY A 418 11.94 11.14 29.14
N GLU A 419 11.81 9.82 28.98
CA GLU A 419 12.66 9.03 28.06
C GLU A 419 12.49 9.47 26.60
N ILE A 420 11.24 9.73 26.17
CA ILE A 420 10.96 10.23 24.83
C ILE A 420 11.61 11.61 24.61
N LEU A 421 11.48 12.52 25.58
CA LEU A 421 12.06 13.85 25.48
C LEU A 421 13.58 13.80 25.41
N GLU A 422 14.22 12.99 26.27
CA GLU A 422 15.68 12.80 26.27
C GLU A 422 16.17 12.22 24.93
N ALA A 423 15.45 11.22 24.40
CA ALA A 423 15.76 10.65 23.09
C ALA A 423 15.70 11.69 21.97
N ILE A 424 14.67 12.54 21.95
CA ILE A 424 14.50 13.62 20.96
C ILE A 424 15.59 14.68 21.12
N VAL A 425 15.73 15.28 22.31
CA VAL A 425 16.67 16.39 22.55
C VAL A 425 18.13 15.95 22.34
N GLY A 426 18.46 14.70 22.67
CA GLY A 426 19.78 14.12 22.47
C GLY A 426 20.07 13.61 21.05
N SER A 427 19.24 13.95 20.05
CA SER A 427 19.34 13.38 18.70
C SER A 427 19.76 14.35 17.59
N VAL A 428 20.18 15.57 17.93
CA VAL A 428 20.59 16.60 16.94
C VAL A 428 21.60 16.05 15.93
N ASP A 429 22.63 15.34 16.38
CA ASP A 429 23.69 14.81 15.52
C ASP A 429 23.24 13.63 14.64
N ARG A 430 22.11 13.01 14.98
CA ARG A 430 21.49 11.92 14.20
C ARG A 430 20.50 12.47 13.16
N CYS A 431 20.14 13.75 13.24
CA CYS A 431 19.18 14.35 12.31
C CYS A 431 19.79 14.46 10.90
N PRO A 432 19.08 14.03 9.84
CA PRO A 432 19.61 14.05 8.48
C PRO A 432 20.11 15.44 8.06
N PRO A 433 21.32 15.58 7.47
CA PRO A 433 21.87 16.88 7.08
C PRO A 433 20.96 17.67 6.14
N ALA A 434 20.29 17.00 5.20
CA ALA A 434 19.34 17.63 4.28
C ALA A 434 18.11 18.22 5.02
N MET A 435 17.63 17.59 6.10
CA MET A 435 16.57 18.15 6.94
C MET A 435 17.06 19.38 7.70
N ARG A 436 18.25 19.32 8.31
CA ARG A 436 18.85 20.48 9.00
C ARG A 436 19.09 21.66 8.05
N ALA A 437 19.50 21.39 6.81
CA ALA A 437 19.63 22.40 5.77
C ALA A 437 18.30 23.07 5.43
N ALA A 438 17.24 22.29 5.20
CA ALA A 438 15.89 22.82 4.95
C ALA A 438 15.35 23.64 6.13
N PHE A 439 15.59 23.20 7.37
CA PHE A 439 15.19 23.93 8.58
C PHE A 439 15.92 25.27 8.72
N ARG A 440 17.23 25.32 8.43
CA ARG A 440 17.96 26.59 8.42
C ARG A 440 17.43 27.55 7.37
N GLN A 441 17.23 27.09 6.14
CA GLN A 441 16.73 27.94 5.07
C GLN A 441 15.38 28.53 5.47
N LEU A 442 14.48 27.71 6.01
CA LEU A 442 13.21 28.17 6.53
C LEU A 442 13.40 29.22 7.64
N HIS A 443 14.28 28.97 8.61
CA HIS A 443 14.60 29.91 9.68
C HIS A 443 15.05 31.26 9.12
N GLN A 444 15.99 31.24 8.18
CA GLN A 444 16.53 32.43 7.53
C GLN A 444 15.44 33.21 6.76
N ARG A 445 14.56 32.52 5.99
CA ARG A 445 13.46 33.19 5.28
C ARG A 445 12.51 33.92 6.24
N VAL A 446 12.24 33.31 7.40
CA VAL A 446 11.39 33.92 8.43
C VAL A 446 12.08 35.13 9.07
N GLU A 447 13.37 35.03 9.38
CA GLU A 447 14.15 36.16 9.92
C GLU A 447 14.24 37.33 8.93
N ASP A 448 14.48 37.05 7.65
CA ASP A 448 14.58 38.07 6.60
C ASP A 448 13.26 38.83 6.41
N ARG A 449 12.11 38.13 6.51
CA ARG A 449 10.78 38.72 6.33
C ARG A 449 10.27 39.43 7.58
N PHE A 450 10.64 38.94 8.75
CA PHE A 450 10.22 39.47 10.05
C PHE A 450 11.44 39.85 10.92
N PRO A 451 12.26 40.84 10.49
CA PRO A 451 13.51 41.21 11.16
C PRO A 451 13.26 42.03 12.44
N GLU A 452 12.16 42.78 12.49
CA GLU A 452 11.74 43.57 13.65
C GLU A 452 10.44 43.02 14.21
N THR A 453 10.56 42.12 15.17
CA THR A 453 9.53 41.99 16.20
C THR A 453 10.16 42.28 17.56
N GLU A 454 9.74 43.39 18.18
CA GLU A 454 9.63 43.56 19.65
C GLU A 454 8.75 42.48 20.31
N HIS A 455 8.36 41.46 19.56
CA HIS A 455 7.84 40.25 20.13
C HIS A 455 8.99 39.28 20.34
N GLU A 456 9.20 38.95 21.61
CA GLU A 456 9.49 37.59 22.05
C GLU A 456 8.39 36.62 21.53
N ALA A 457 8.07 36.61 20.23
CA ALA A 457 7.11 35.74 19.53
C ALA A 457 7.81 34.53 18.90
N VAL A 458 8.92 34.09 19.49
CA VAL A 458 9.24 32.65 19.52
C VAL A 458 8.30 31.90 20.49
N GLN A 459 7.21 32.56 20.92
CA GLN A 459 6.02 32.01 21.56
C GLN A 459 5.19 31.00 20.70
N SER A 460 5.79 30.38 19.68
CA SER A 460 5.33 29.06 19.20
C SER A 460 5.38 28.02 20.33
N ILE A 461 6.33 28.16 21.28
CA ILE A 461 6.31 27.42 22.56
C ILE A 461 5.58 28.20 23.69
N GLY A 462 5.33 29.49 23.49
CA GLY A 462 4.57 30.32 24.42
C GLY A 462 3.09 29.98 24.48
N ASN A 463 2.51 29.48 23.39
CA ASN A 463 1.18 28.87 23.41
C ASN A 463 1.14 27.54 24.20
N LEU A 464 2.26 26.81 24.29
CA LEU A 464 2.38 25.63 25.16
C LEU A 464 2.35 26.03 26.64
N GLY A 465 2.88 27.20 27.02
CA GLY A 465 2.87 27.68 28.41
C GLY A 465 1.59 28.41 28.84
N GLN A 466 1.07 29.31 27.99
CA GLN A 466 -0.05 30.20 28.34
C GLN A 466 -1.43 29.51 28.40
N GLN A 467 -1.61 28.37 27.73
CA GLN A 467 -2.89 27.64 27.72
C GLN A 467 -3.03 26.57 28.82
N LEU A 468 -1.92 26.10 29.42
CA LEU A 468 -1.93 25.03 30.42
C LEU A 468 -2.84 25.40 31.62
N GLY A 469 -2.90 26.65 32.04
CA GLY A 469 -3.76 27.06 33.17
C GLY A 469 -5.25 27.30 32.87
N ARG A 470 -5.68 27.31 31.61
CA ARG A 470 -7.04 27.72 31.18
C ARG A 470 -7.72 26.73 30.22
N GLY A 471 -7.24 25.49 30.17
CA GLY A 471 -7.71 24.45 29.22
C GLY A 471 -9.04 23.78 29.60
N LYS A 472 -9.71 23.20 28.60
CA LYS A 472 -10.93 22.38 28.75
C LYS A 472 -10.68 21.01 29.43
N GLU A 473 -9.42 20.63 29.62
CA GLU A 473 -8.97 19.29 30.06
C GLU A 473 -8.30 19.34 31.44
N GLN A 474 -9.10 19.53 32.49
CA GLN A 474 -8.61 19.70 33.87
C GLN A 474 -7.80 18.51 34.42
N TRP A 475 -7.99 17.31 33.85
CA TRP A 475 -7.28 16.10 34.23
C TRP A 475 -5.79 16.09 33.82
N MET A 476 -5.36 16.98 32.93
CA MET A 476 -3.95 17.13 32.52
C MET A 476 -3.11 18.02 33.45
N VAL A 477 -3.74 18.75 34.37
CA VAL A 477 -3.08 19.70 35.29
C VAL A 477 -1.84 19.12 36.00
N PRO A 478 -1.87 17.87 36.49
CA PRO A 478 -0.70 17.27 37.15
C PRO A 478 0.55 17.13 36.27
N LEU A 479 0.43 17.16 34.93
CA LEU A 479 1.56 17.08 34.01
C LEU A 479 2.22 18.43 33.73
N HIS A 480 1.57 19.55 34.06
CA HIS A 480 2.06 20.88 33.72
C HIS A 480 3.49 21.18 34.22
N PRO A 481 3.89 20.80 35.45
CA PRO A 481 5.27 21.04 35.90
C PRO A 481 6.32 20.41 34.98
N PHE A 482 6.08 19.17 34.52
CA PHE A 482 6.95 18.48 33.58
C PHE A 482 6.99 19.18 32.21
N LEU A 483 5.83 19.58 31.69
CA LEU A 483 5.73 20.27 30.40
C LEU A 483 6.47 21.62 30.41
N LEU A 484 6.31 22.41 31.47
CA LEU A 484 7.01 23.69 31.62
C LEU A 484 8.54 23.53 31.64
N GLN A 485 9.05 22.49 32.30
CA GLN A 485 10.48 22.19 32.29
C GLN A 485 10.97 21.71 30.91
N SER A 486 10.13 20.98 30.19
CA SER A 486 10.45 20.43 28.87
C SER A 486 10.60 21.52 27.80
N ILE A 487 9.86 22.62 27.91
CA ILE A 487 9.90 23.77 26.99
C ILE A 487 11.32 24.30 26.76
N ILE A 488 12.12 24.44 27.82
CA ILE A 488 13.48 24.96 27.74
C ILE A 488 14.39 24.01 26.93
N GLN A 489 14.24 22.71 27.16
CA GLN A 489 15.02 21.68 26.47
C GLN A 489 14.64 21.61 24.98
N VAL A 490 13.35 21.71 24.67
CA VAL A 490 12.86 21.74 23.29
C VAL A 490 13.37 22.98 22.55
N LYS A 491 13.36 24.15 23.20
CA LYS A 491 13.91 25.38 22.59
C LYS A 491 15.39 25.20 22.21
N ALA A 492 16.20 24.76 23.17
CA ALA A 492 17.62 24.53 22.93
C ALA A 492 17.88 23.47 21.84
N PHE A 493 17.00 22.47 21.72
CA PHE A 493 17.04 21.48 20.64
C PHE A 493 16.76 22.10 19.27
N LEU A 494 15.72 22.93 19.14
CA LEU A 494 15.37 23.60 17.89
C LEU A 494 16.50 24.54 17.42
N ASP A 495 17.08 25.32 18.33
CA ASP A 495 18.19 26.23 18.03
C ASP A 495 19.40 25.44 17.48
N LYS A 496 19.73 24.30 18.10
CA LYS A 496 20.82 23.42 17.64
C LYS A 496 20.53 22.76 16.28
N LEU A 497 19.28 22.47 15.96
CA LEU A 497 18.94 21.85 14.67
C LEU A 497 19.29 22.76 13.48
N VAL A 498 19.12 24.07 13.64
CA VAL A 498 19.38 25.09 12.60
C VAL A 498 20.81 25.65 12.64
N ASP A 499 21.67 25.18 13.55
CA ASP A 499 23.08 25.54 13.67
C ASP A 499 23.99 24.52 12.97
N ILE A 500 24.25 24.70 11.66
CA ILE A 500 25.21 23.95 10.81
C ILE A 500 25.86 24.94 9.81
N ASP A 501 27.11 24.67 9.42
CA ASP A 501 27.89 25.54 8.53
C ASP A 501 27.34 25.57 7.08
N ALA A 502 27.28 26.77 6.50
CA ALA A 502 26.64 27.03 5.20
C ALA A 502 27.35 26.37 4.00
N GLU A 503 28.66 26.19 4.06
CA GLU A 503 29.46 25.71 2.93
C GLU A 503 29.44 24.17 2.80
N GLY A 504 29.27 23.43 3.90
CA GLY A 504 29.23 21.96 3.86
C GLY A 504 27.86 21.36 3.53
N ALA A 505 26.77 22.11 3.71
CA ALA A 505 25.40 21.59 3.64
C ALA A 505 24.82 21.48 2.22
N LEU A 506 25.30 22.33 1.30
CA LEU A 506 24.90 22.33 -0.12
C LEU A 506 25.74 21.35 -0.95
N GLU A 507 27.00 21.13 -0.59
CA GLU A 507 27.90 20.16 -1.23
C GLU A 507 27.70 18.72 -0.72
N ALA A 508 27.22 18.54 0.53
CA ALA A 508 26.90 17.23 1.09
C ALA A 508 25.55 16.68 0.62
N GLN A 509 25.25 16.84 -0.67
CA GLN A 509 24.25 16.02 -1.32
C GLN A 509 24.95 14.81 -1.95
N PRO A 510 24.93 13.63 -1.32
CA PRO A 510 25.04 12.44 -2.15
C PRO A 510 23.90 12.55 -3.17
N ARG A 511 24.20 12.46 -4.47
CA ARG A 511 23.21 12.29 -5.57
C ARG A 511 22.25 11.11 -5.33
N LEU A 512 22.45 10.37 -4.25
CA LEU A 512 21.84 9.15 -3.82
C LEU A 512 21.50 9.33 -2.32
N LEU A 513 20.38 9.99 -2.01
CA LEU A 513 19.81 10.00 -0.64
C LEU A 513 19.46 8.59 -0.16
N PHE A 514 19.19 7.71 -1.12
CA PHE A 514 19.32 6.29 -0.93
C PHE A 514 20.67 5.90 -1.53
N PRO A 515 21.72 5.58 -0.74
CA PRO A 515 22.76 4.73 -1.30
C PRO A 515 22.04 3.53 -1.95
N PRO A 516 22.54 2.93 -3.03
CA PRO A 516 21.89 1.77 -3.65
C PRO A 516 21.65 0.59 -2.67
N SER A 517 22.28 0.67 -1.49
CA SER A 517 22.15 -0.17 -0.31
C SER A 517 21.19 0.34 0.78
N ALA A 518 20.40 1.40 0.55
CA ALA A 518 19.49 1.95 1.54
C ALA A 518 18.47 0.88 1.96
N VAL A 519 18.35 0.70 3.27
CA VAL A 519 17.54 -0.37 3.84
C VAL A 519 16.07 -0.01 3.65
N ILE A 520 15.41 -0.70 2.71
CA ILE A 520 13.97 -0.70 2.53
C ILE A 520 13.34 -1.30 3.79
N LYS A 521 13.67 -2.54 4.14
CA LYS A 521 13.10 -3.21 5.31
C LYS A 521 14.13 -4.04 6.04
N GLU A 522 14.08 -4.02 7.36
CA GLU A 522 14.92 -4.88 8.21
C GLU A 522 14.18 -5.41 9.43
N GLY A 523 14.67 -6.51 9.98
CA GLY A 523 14.08 -7.16 11.15
C GLY A 523 14.56 -8.58 11.36
N TYR A 524 14.26 -9.13 12.53
CA TYR A 524 14.56 -10.53 12.84
C TYR A 524 13.48 -11.45 12.30
N LEU A 525 13.88 -12.45 11.51
CA LEU A 525 13.01 -13.51 11.01
C LEU A 525 13.62 -14.90 11.28
N HIS A 526 12.82 -15.94 11.12
CA HIS A 526 13.25 -17.33 11.31
C HIS A 526 13.46 -18.00 9.95
N LEU A 527 14.72 -18.28 9.60
CA LEU A 527 15.12 -18.80 8.29
C LEU A 527 15.36 -20.31 8.31
N ARG A 528 14.92 -20.99 7.25
CA ARG A 528 15.28 -22.35 6.87
C ARG A 528 15.59 -22.42 5.36
N LYS A 529 16.70 -23.06 4.97
CA LYS A 529 16.99 -23.33 3.55
C LYS A 529 16.38 -24.67 3.14
N ALA A 530 15.96 -24.79 1.88
CA ALA A 530 15.56 -26.07 1.31
C ALA A 530 16.77 -27.01 1.22
N GLU A 531 16.73 -28.15 1.91
CA GLU A 531 17.84 -29.10 1.91
C GLU A 531 17.77 -30.07 0.71
N ALA A 532 18.94 -30.50 0.24
CA ALA A 532 19.09 -31.57 -0.75
C ALA A 532 19.54 -32.85 -0.03
N GLY A 533 18.61 -33.50 0.67
CA GLY A 533 18.78 -34.85 1.20
C GLY A 533 19.16 -34.97 2.69
N ALA A 534 18.58 -36.02 3.28
CA ALA A 534 18.85 -36.67 4.57
C ALA A 534 18.23 -36.10 5.88
N LEU A 535 17.92 -37.08 6.75
CA LEU A 535 17.21 -37.05 8.02
C LEU A 535 17.86 -36.11 9.06
N VAL A 536 17.23 -34.98 9.36
CA VAL A 536 17.62 -34.01 10.42
C VAL A 536 16.37 -33.64 11.23
N PRO A 537 16.47 -33.30 12.53
CA PRO A 537 15.33 -33.27 13.46
C PRO A 537 14.26 -32.23 13.09
N ARG A 538 13.03 -32.46 13.59
CA ARG A 538 11.84 -31.60 13.47
C ARG A 538 12.18 -30.11 13.30
N PHE A 539 11.83 -29.56 12.13
CA PHE A 539 11.64 -28.13 11.83
C PHE A 539 12.53 -27.10 12.56
N ALA A 540 13.85 -27.27 12.60
CA ALA A 540 14.74 -26.26 13.21
C ALA A 540 14.90 -25.02 12.31
N PHE A 541 14.21 -23.92 12.63
CA PHE A 541 14.44 -22.61 12.02
C PHE A 541 15.50 -21.82 12.79
N LYS A 542 16.29 -21.01 12.08
CA LYS A 542 17.37 -20.20 12.68
C LYS A 542 16.97 -18.73 12.66
N LYS A 543 16.90 -18.09 13.83
CA LYS A 543 16.72 -16.63 13.94
C LYS A 543 17.87 -15.90 13.23
N ARG A 544 17.54 -15.00 12.31
CA ARG A 544 18.48 -14.21 11.51
C ARG A 544 17.95 -12.78 11.38
N TYR A 545 18.86 -11.82 11.30
CA TYR A 545 18.54 -10.44 10.99
C TYR A 545 18.55 -10.25 9.48
N PHE A 546 17.43 -9.84 8.91
CA PHE A 546 17.27 -9.58 7.48
C PHE A 546 17.33 -8.08 7.19
N CYS A 547 17.84 -7.75 6.00
CA CYS A 547 17.96 -6.39 5.51
C CYS A 547 17.74 -6.42 3.98
N LEU A 548 16.69 -5.76 3.53
CA LEU A 548 16.34 -5.56 2.12
C LEU A 548 16.74 -4.15 1.69
N SER A 549 17.42 -4.01 0.57
CA SER A 549 17.61 -2.77 -0.18
C SER A 549 17.04 -2.91 -1.60
N SER A 550 17.12 -1.86 -2.42
CA SER A 550 16.78 -1.93 -3.84
C SER A 550 17.69 -2.90 -4.63
N GLU A 551 18.90 -3.14 -4.15
CA GLU A 551 19.88 -4.01 -4.82
C GLU A 551 20.03 -5.40 -4.21
N THR A 552 19.86 -5.53 -2.89
CA THR A 552 20.21 -6.76 -2.18
C THR A 552 19.19 -7.14 -1.12
N PHE A 553 18.91 -8.45 -1.03
CA PHE A 553 18.24 -9.08 0.10
C PHE A 553 19.28 -9.86 0.90
N SER A 554 19.61 -9.38 2.10
CA SER A 554 20.71 -9.91 2.89
C SER A 554 20.25 -10.37 4.27
N TYR A 555 21.00 -11.33 4.85
CA TYR A 555 20.75 -11.78 6.21
C TYR A 555 22.03 -12.19 6.96
N SER A 556 21.99 -12.03 8.29
CA SER A 556 23.11 -12.30 9.20
C SER A 556 22.64 -12.83 10.56
N LYS A 557 23.56 -13.19 11.46
CA LYS A 557 23.22 -13.58 12.84
C LYS A 557 22.74 -12.40 13.69
N ALA A 558 23.30 -11.21 13.47
CA ALA A 558 23.02 -9.97 14.19
C ALA A 558 23.27 -8.74 13.28
N PRO A 559 22.66 -7.57 13.57
CA PRO A 559 22.80 -6.35 12.76
C PRO A 559 24.26 -5.95 12.53
N GLU A 560 25.07 -5.95 13.58
CA GLU A 560 26.49 -5.58 13.61
C GLU A 560 27.43 -6.64 13.01
N TRP A 561 26.89 -7.76 12.52
CA TRP A 561 27.71 -8.88 12.04
C TRP A 561 28.30 -8.59 10.65
N GLN A 562 29.63 -8.62 10.56
CA GLN A 562 30.40 -8.28 9.34
C GLN A 562 30.14 -9.21 8.15
N VAL A 563 29.87 -10.50 8.40
CA VAL A 563 29.65 -11.49 7.32
C VAL A 563 28.15 -11.67 7.07
N ARG A 564 27.63 -11.00 6.05
CA ARG A 564 26.22 -11.13 5.62
C ARG A 564 26.14 -12.06 4.42
N THR A 565 25.18 -12.97 4.41
CA THR A 565 24.80 -13.62 3.13
C THR A 565 23.98 -12.60 2.37
N SER A 566 24.40 -12.25 1.16
CA SER A 566 23.74 -11.24 0.33
C SER A 566 23.29 -11.85 -0.99
N ILE A 567 22.02 -11.64 -1.32
CA ILE A 567 21.38 -12.12 -2.54
C ILE A 567 20.99 -10.87 -3.34
N PRO A 568 21.53 -10.70 -4.55
CA PRO A 568 21.06 -9.63 -5.44
C PRO A 568 19.56 -9.73 -5.68
N VAL A 569 18.85 -8.62 -5.56
CA VAL A 569 17.38 -8.55 -5.77
C VAL A 569 17.03 -9.04 -7.17
N CYS A 570 17.86 -8.75 -8.18
CA CYS A 570 17.69 -9.23 -9.55
C CYS A 570 17.70 -10.76 -9.72
N ARG A 571 18.11 -11.51 -8.69
CA ARG A 571 18.09 -12.99 -8.69
C ARG A 571 16.89 -13.58 -7.97
N ILE A 572 16.05 -12.75 -7.35
CA ILE A 572 14.80 -13.21 -6.76
C ILE A 572 13.84 -13.50 -7.91
N CYS A 573 13.31 -14.71 -7.91
CA CYS A 573 12.46 -15.23 -8.98
C CYS A 573 11.02 -15.45 -8.53
N ALA A 574 10.76 -15.64 -7.23
CA ALA A 574 9.42 -15.69 -6.67
C ALA A 574 9.46 -15.40 -5.17
N VAL A 575 8.38 -14.79 -4.66
CA VAL A 575 8.20 -14.51 -3.23
C VAL A 575 6.75 -14.78 -2.90
N GLU A 576 6.48 -15.92 -2.24
CA GLU A 576 5.12 -16.41 -2.06
C GLU A 576 4.85 -16.88 -0.64
N ARG A 577 3.58 -16.95 -0.26
CA ARG A 577 3.16 -17.66 0.95
C ARG A 577 3.46 -19.15 0.83
N VAL A 578 3.75 -19.74 1.97
CA VAL A 578 3.96 -21.20 2.09
C VAL A 578 2.71 -21.80 2.70
N ASP A 579 2.26 -22.91 2.13
CA ASP A 579 1.10 -23.63 2.63
C ASP A 579 1.35 -24.14 4.06
N GLU A 580 0.37 -24.00 4.95
CA GLU A 580 0.56 -24.30 6.38
C GLU A 580 0.97 -25.77 6.62
N ASN A 581 0.53 -26.66 5.72
CA ASN A 581 0.89 -28.08 5.71
C ASN A 581 2.37 -28.39 5.46
N ALA A 582 3.09 -27.47 4.85
CA ALA A 582 4.50 -27.66 4.53
C ALA A 582 5.35 -27.80 5.80
N PHE A 583 5.01 -27.07 6.87
CA PHE A 583 5.78 -27.04 8.11
C PHE A 583 4.95 -27.09 9.40
N GLN A 584 3.61 -27.02 9.31
CA GLN A 584 2.70 -26.87 10.45
C GLN A 584 3.08 -25.64 11.30
N GLN A 585 3.38 -24.55 10.61
CA GLN A 585 3.76 -23.27 11.20
C GLN A 585 3.01 -22.17 10.46
N PRO A 586 2.32 -21.26 11.17
CA PRO A 586 1.64 -20.14 10.54
C PRO A 586 2.66 -19.09 10.08
N HIS A 587 2.16 -18.15 9.28
CA HIS A 587 2.89 -16.93 8.87
C HIS A 587 4.22 -17.19 8.15
N MET A 588 4.20 -18.17 7.23
CA MET A 588 5.37 -18.54 6.45
C MET A 588 5.34 -17.98 5.03
N MET A 589 6.50 -17.53 4.56
CA MET A 589 6.78 -17.21 3.16
C MET A 589 7.97 -18.00 2.65
N GLN A 590 8.09 -18.05 1.33
CA GLN A 590 9.27 -18.54 0.62
C GLN A 590 9.82 -17.47 -0.31
N VAL A 591 11.14 -17.50 -0.46
CA VAL A 591 11.87 -16.70 -1.44
C VAL A 591 12.66 -17.66 -2.31
N ILE A 592 12.32 -17.70 -3.60
CA ILE A 592 12.98 -18.51 -4.60
C ILE A 592 13.98 -17.63 -5.34
N THR A 593 15.23 -18.10 -5.42
CA THR A 593 16.34 -17.34 -6.01
C THR A 593 17.07 -18.18 -7.03
N LYS A 594 17.58 -17.56 -8.09
CA LYS A 594 18.42 -18.21 -9.09
C LYS A 594 19.89 -18.02 -8.75
N THR A 595 20.64 -19.12 -8.62
CA THR A 595 22.09 -19.08 -8.41
C THR A 595 22.82 -18.65 -9.70
N ARG A 596 24.12 -18.38 -9.60
CA ARG A 596 24.96 -18.05 -10.77
C ARG A 596 24.96 -19.16 -11.83
N ASP A 597 24.82 -20.40 -11.37
CA ASP A 597 24.82 -21.60 -12.21
C ASP A 597 23.42 -21.92 -12.78
N GLY A 598 22.45 -21.03 -12.55
CA GLY A 598 21.09 -21.14 -13.06
C GLY A 598 20.16 -22.07 -12.26
N GLN A 599 20.65 -22.70 -11.18
CA GLN A 599 19.83 -23.53 -10.30
C GLN A 599 18.94 -22.67 -9.39
N LEU A 600 17.75 -23.18 -9.06
CA LEU A 600 16.85 -22.53 -8.11
C LEU A 600 17.17 -22.97 -6.69
N ASP A 601 17.33 -22.02 -5.78
CA ASP A 601 17.42 -22.21 -4.33
C ASP A 601 16.21 -21.59 -3.65
N THR A 602 15.63 -22.30 -2.68
CA THR A 602 14.41 -21.87 -1.97
C THR A 602 14.73 -21.67 -0.50
N MET A 603 14.36 -20.50 0.01
CA MET A 603 14.43 -20.17 1.43
C MET A 603 13.03 -20.05 2.00
N TYR A 604 12.76 -20.77 3.09
CA TYR A 604 11.53 -20.65 3.87
C TYR A 604 11.78 -19.73 5.06
N ILE A 605 10.90 -18.76 5.25
CA ILE A 605 11.03 -17.72 6.26
C ILE A 605 9.72 -17.62 7.05
N GLN A 606 9.82 -17.73 8.37
CA GLN A 606 8.69 -17.57 9.29
C GLN A 606 8.73 -16.17 9.93
N CYS A 607 7.59 -15.50 9.90
CA CYS A 607 7.34 -14.19 10.49
C CYS A 607 6.62 -14.33 11.86
N LYS A 608 6.64 -13.26 12.67
CA LYS A 608 6.01 -13.23 14.00
C LYS A 608 4.49 -13.25 13.93
N ASN A 609 3.91 -12.59 12.93
CA ASN A 609 2.46 -12.50 12.70
C ASN A 609 2.16 -12.22 11.22
N VAL A 610 0.88 -12.25 10.86
CA VAL A 610 0.42 -12.02 9.47
C VAL A 610 0.75 -10.62 8.94
N ASN A 611 0.79 -9.60 9.80
CA ASN A 611 1.12 -8.23 9.37
C ASN A 611 2.60 -8.13 8.98
N GLU A 612 3.51 -8.73 9.77
CA GLU A 612 4.92 -8.81 9.42
C GLU A 612 5.13 -9.62 8.14
N LEU A 613 4.43 -10.74 7.97
CA LEU A 613 4.44 -11.53 6.74
C LEU A 613 4.06 -10.68 5.52
N ASN A 614 2.91 -10.00 5.56
CA ASN A 614 2.41 -9.22 4.43
C ASN A 614 3.33 -8.05 4.08
N GLN A 615 3.89 -7.39 5.09
CA GLN A 615 4.87 -6.33 4.87
C GLN A 615 6.15 -6.84 4.21
N TRP A 616 6.66 -8.01 4.61
CA TRP A 616 7.85 -8.60 3.99
C TRP A 616 7.57 -9.14 2.57
N LEU A 617 6.45 -9.84 2.35
CA LEU A 617 6.01 -10.27 1.02
C LEU A 617 5.95 -9.08 0.07
N SER A 618 5.23 -8.02 0.47
CA SER A 618 5.09 -6.80 -0.31
C SER A 618 6.43 -6.13 -0.60
N ALA A 619 7.27 -5.93 0.42
CA ALA A 619 8.53 -5.21 0.26
C ALA A 619 9.47 -5.94 -0.70
N ILE A 620 9.60 -7.27 -0.57
CA ILE A 620 10.48 -8.05 -1.44
C ILE A 620 9.89 -8.15 -2.86
N ARG A 621 8.58 -8.44 -3.00
CA ARG A 621 7.90 -8.48 -4.32
C ARG A 621 8.10 -7.18 -5.07
N LYS A 622 7.87 -6.04 -4.43
CA LYS A 622 8.05 -4.70 -5.02
C LYS A 622 9.50 -4.46 -5.44
N ALA A 623 10.49 -4.85 -4.63
CA ALA A 623 11.89 -4.74 -5.00
C ALA A 623 12.25 -5.63 -6.21
N SER A 624 11.63 -6.80 -6.34
CA SER A 624 11.91 -7.78 -7.41
C SER A 624 10.97 -7.69 -8.64
N VAL A 625 9.96 -6.81 -8.65
CA VAL A 625 8.86 -6.86 -9.63
C VAL A 625 9.34 -6.65 -11.07
N CYS A 626 10.39 -5.85 -11.26
CA CYS A 626 10.97 -5.55 -12.57
C CYS A 626 11.94 -6.64 -13.08
N ASN A 627 12.12 -7.74 -12.33
CA ASN A 627 13.01 -8.80 -12.75
C ASN A 627 12.43 -9.57 -13.94
N GLU A 628 13.16 -9.67 -15.05
CA GLU A 628 12.74 -10.47 -16.21
C GLU A 628 12.64 -11.98 -15.92
N GLY A 629 13.33 -12.45 -14.87
CA GLY A 629 13.42 -13.85 -14.48
C GLY A 629 12.38 -14.32 -13.46
N MET A 630 11.27 -13.58 -13.29
CA MET A 630 10.20 -13.99 -12.38
C MET A 630 9.53 -15.28 -12.86
N LEU A 631 9.33 -16.23 -11.95
CA LEU A 631 8.64 -17.48 -12.24
C LEU A 631 7.13 -17.24 -12.30
N PRO A 632 6.40 -17.78 -13.29
CA PRO A 632 4.94 -17.65 -13.36
C PRO A 632 4.22 -18.53 -12.33
N SER A 633 4.91 -19.57 -11.84
CA SER A 633 4.36 -20.55 -10.91
C SER A 633 5.43 -21.12 -10.01
N CYS A 634 5.08 -21.42 -8.76
CA CYS A 634 5.97 -22.11 -7.80
C CYS A 634 5.20 -23.13 -6.95
N HIS A 635 5.93 -24.01 -6.27
CA HIS A 635 5.33 -24.91 -5.29
C HIS A 635 5.16 -24.18 -3.96
N PRO A 636 3.95 -24.03 -3.40
CA PRO A 636 3.74 -23.44 -2.08
C PRO A 636 4.10 -24.42 -0.94
N GLY A 637 4.32 -25.69 -1.28
CA GLY A 637 4.74 -26.74 -0.36
C GLY A 637 6.25 -26.91 -0.28
N ALA A 638 6.69 -27.83 0.58
CA ALA A 638 8.08 -28.26 0.68
C ALA A 638 8.29 -29.64 0.06
N PHE A 639 9.45 -29.89 -0.57
CA PHE A 639 9.80 -31.22 -1.04
C PHE A 639 10.32 -32.08 0.12
N ARG A 640 9.52 -33.05 0.59
CA ARG A 640 9.86 -33.94 1.71
C ARG A 640 9.28 -35.35 1.51
N GLY A 641 10.01 -36.37 1.96
CA GLY A 641 9.54 -37.76 1.82
C GLY A 641 9.38 -38.19 0.36
N ASN A 642 10.30 -37.73 -0.51
CA ASN A 642 10.32 -37.98 -1.95
C ASN A 642 9.08 -37.49 -2.72
N ARG A 643 8.45 -36.42 -2.24
CA ARG A 643 7.37 -35.72 -2.93
C ARG A 643 7.21 -34.29 -2.44
N TRP A 644 6.53 -33.45 -3.22
CA TRP A 644 6.04 -32.15 -2.78
C TRP A 644 4.87 -32.30 -1.80
N THR A 645 4.80 -31.46 -0.76
CA THR A 645 3.66 -31.48 0.17
C THR A 645 2.40 -30.85 -0.40
N CYS A 646 2.51 -30.03 -1.44
CA CYS A 646 1.38 -29.37 -2.08
C CYS A 646 0.70 -30.31 -3.08
N CYS A 647 1.34 -30.60 -4.20
CA CYS A 647 0.79 -31.38 -5.32
C CYS A 647 1.11 -32.88 -5.28
N LEU A 648 1.83 -33.35 -4.24
CA LEU A 648 2.20 -34.76 -4.05
C LEU A 648 3.09 -35.37 -5.16
N GLN A 649 3.52 -34.56 -6.14
CA GLN A 649 4.43 -34.98 -7.20
C GLN A 649 5.78 -35.43 -6.64
N GLN A 650 6.30 -36.54 -7.16
CA GLN A 650 7.54 -37.16 -6.68
C GLN A 650 8.80 -36.56 -7.30
N ASP A 651 8.68 -35.96 -8.48
CA ASP A 651 9.80 -35.31 -9.15
C ASP A 651 9.96 -33.88 -8.64
N ARG A 652 11.17 -33.55 -8.18
CA ARG A 652 11.53 -32.23 -7.64
C ARG A 652 11.62 -31.16 -8.73
N THR A 653 11.75 -31.56 -9.99
CA THR A 653 11.97 -30.66 -11.14
C THR A 653 10.68 -30.24 -11.84
N VAL A 654 9.54 -30.80 -11.45
CA VAL A 654 8.23 -30.42 -12.00
C VAL A 654 7.95 -28.95 -11.76
N GLN A 655 7.26 -28.33 -12.74
CA GLN A 655 6.82 -26.95 -12.65
C GLN A 655 5.96 -26.71 -11.39
N GLY A 656 6.02 -25.49 -10.86
CA GLY A 656 5.25 -25.10 -9.68
C GLY A 656 3.74 -25.27 -9.87
N CYS A 657 3.04 -25.76 -8.85
CA CYS A 657 1.60 -26.02 -8.92
C CYS A 657 0.70 -24.80 -8.60
N SER A 658 1.25 -23.70 -8.08
CA SER A 658 0.50 -22.48 -7.74
C SER A 658 1.05 -21.28 -8.51
N ARG A 659 0.19 -20.32 -8.87
CA ARG A 659 0.61 -19.07 -9.53
C ARG A 659 1.38 -18.19 -8.57
N THR A 660 2.33 -17.41 -9.11
CA THR A 660 2.99 -16.36 -8.32
C THR A 660 2.17 -15.07 -8.32
N HIS A 661 2.21 -14.34 -7.21
CA HIS A 661 1.46 -13.10 -6.98
C HIS A 661 2.42 -11.90 -6.91
N SER A 662 3.45 -11.90 -7.76
CA SER A 662 4.53 -10.89 -7.76
C SER A 662 4.03 -9.44 -7.92
N ALA A 663 2.87 -9.24 -8.56
CA ALA A 663 2.29 -7.93 -8.82
C ALA A 663 1.48 -7.34 -7.65
N VAL A 664 1.08 -8.15 -6.66
CA VAL A 664 0.28 -7.66 -5.52
C VAL A 664 1.21 -7.09 -4.44
N THR A 665 1.18 -5.76 -4.27
CA THR A 665 2.04 -5.05 -3.32
C THR A 665 1.29 -3.96 -2.55
N LEU A 666 1.65 -3.75 -1.28
CA LEU A 666 1.22 -2.63 -0.44
C LEU A 666 1.94 -1.34 -0.85
N GLY A 667 1.18 -0.26 -0.97
CA GLY A 667 1.61 1.09 -1.31
C GLY A 667 2.12 1.91 -0.12
N ASP A 668 1.90 1.45 1.12
CA ASP A 668 2.22 2.19 2.36
C ASP A 668 3.72 2.31 2.66
N TRP A 669 4.55 1.76 1.76
CA TRP A 669 6.01 1.84 1.81
C TRP A 669 6.53 3.12 1.16
N SER A 670 7.60 3.69 1.73
CA SER A 670 8.44 4.69 1.06
C SER A 670 8.94 4.11 -0.26
N ASP A 671 8.27 4.53 -1.33
CA ASP A 671 8.49 4.07 -2.70
C ASP A 671 9.97 4.23 -3.08
N PRO A 672 10.60 3.25 -3.77
CA PRO A 672 11.66 3.64 -4.69
C PRO A 672 11.09 4.74 -5.61
N LEU A 673 11.84 5.82 -5.79
CA LEU A 673 11.42 6.93 -6.63
C LEU A 673 11.12 6.40 -8.04
N ASP A 674 9.85 6.46 -8.46
CA ASP A 674 9.41 6.12 -9.82
C ASP A 674 9.10 7.44 -10.56
N PRO A 675 10.12 8.05 -11.18
CA PRO A 675 9.99 9.38 -11.75
C PRO A 675 8.89 9.46 -12.81
N ASP A 676 8.55 8.35 -13.47
CA ASP A 676 7.54 8.30 -14.52
C ASP A 676 6.13 8.28 -13.92
N ALA A 677 5.91 7.46 -12.89
CA ALA A 677 4.64 7.46 -12.13
C ALA A 677 4.39 8.81 -11.46
N GLU A 678 5.42 9.38 -10.84
CA GLU A 678 5.33 10.68 -10.17
C GLU A 678 5.07 11.82 -11.16
N ALA A 679 5.72 11.81 -12.32
CA ALA A 679 5.47 12.78 -13.38
C ALA A 679 4.06 12.65 -13.98
N GLN A 680 3.58 11.41 -14.19
CA GLN A 680 2.21 11.15 -14.65
C GLN A 680 1.17 11.73 -13.69
N MET A 681 1.42 11.62 -12.38
CA MET A 681 0.53 12.18 -11.36
C MET A 681 0.52 13.71 -11.35
N VAL A 682 1.66 14.36 -11.55
CA VAL A 682 1.72 15.83 -11.73
C VAL A 682 0.99 16.26 -13.00
N TYR A 683 1.21 15.55 -14.12
CA TYR A 683 0.49 15.79 -15.37
C TYR A 683 -1.03 15.68 -15.20
N ARG A 684 -1.52 14.65 -14.49
CA ARG A 684 -2.96 14.49 -14.23
C ARG A 684 -3.53 15.70 -13.50
N GLN A 685 -2.81 16.25 -12.52
CA GLN A 685 -3.26 17.41 -11.77
C GLN A 685 -3.28 18.67 -12.63
N LEU A 686 -2.27 18.86 -13.48
CA LEU A 686 -2.26 19.93 -14.49
C LEU A 686 -3.44 19.80 -15.46
N LEU A 687 -3.77 18.58 -15.89
CA LEU A 687 -4.90 18.33 -16.78
C LEU A 687 -6.24 18.70 -16.11
N LEU A 688 -6.43 18.35 -14.83
CA LEU A 688 -7.60 18.77 -14.04
C LEU A 688 -7.66 20.30 -13.85
N GLY A 689 -6.50 20.94 -13.70
CA GLY A 689 -6.36 22.39 -13.56
C GLY A 689 -6.38 23.18 -14.88
N ARG A 690 -6.41 22.50 -16.04
CA ARG A 690 -6.19 23.10 -17.37
C ARG A 690 -7.09 24.30 -17.66
N ASP A 691 -8.38 24.20 -17.34
CA ASP A 691 -9.32 25.29 -17.64
C ASP A 691 -9.06 26.53 -16.77
N LYS A 692 -8.61 26.35 -15.52
CA LYS A 692 -8.15 27.46 -14.68
C LYS A 692 -6.85 28.04 -15.23
N LEU A 693 -5.93 27.20 -15.68
CA LEU A 693 -4.68 27.62 -16.29
C LEU A 693 -4.93 28.45 -17.56
N ARG A 694 -5.86 28.03 -18.43
CA ARG A 694 -6.29 28.79 -19.61
C ARG A 694 -6.90 30.14 -19.26
N LYS A 695 -7.74 30.22 -18.22
CA LYS A 695 -8.30 31.49 -17.74
C LYS A 695 -7.19 32.45 -17.29
N LYS A 696 -6.23 31.95 -16.49
CA LYS A 696 -5.07 32.75 -16.06
C LYS A 696 -4.21 33.22 -17.21
N TYR A 697 -3.94 32.35 -18.17
CA TYR A 697 -3.23 32.73 -19.40
C TYR A 697 -3.93 33.90 -20.10
N ILE A 698 -5.25 33.83 -20.29
CA ILE A 698 -6.03 34.91 -20.90
C ILE A 698 -6.03 36.19 -20.04
N GLU A 699 -6.11 36.06 -18.71
CA GLU A 699 -6.04 37.19 -17.78
C GLU A 699 -4.69 37.91 -17.90
N PHE A 700 -3.57 37.17 -17.85
CA PHE A 700 -2.24 37.74 -18.00
C PHE A 700 -2.03 38.40 -19.36
N SER A 701 -2.51 37.78 -20.45
CA SER A 701 -2.45 38.39 -21.78
C SER A 701 -3.34 39.63 -21.94
N LYS A 702 -4.44 39.75 -21.17
CA LYS A 702 -5.28 40.96 -21.17
C LYS A 702 -4.66 42.09 -20.37
N ASP A 703 -4.04 41.78 -19.24
CA ASP A 703 -3.34 42.78 -18.44
C ASP A 703 -2.12 43.33 -19.19
N GLU A 704 -1.46 42.50 -20.00
CA GLU A 704 -0.42 42.88 -20.96
C GLU A 704 -0.94 43.89 -22.00
N ILE A 705 -2.05 43.56 -22.69
CA ILE A 705 -2.66 44.47 -23.68
C ILE A 705 -3.06 45.81 -23.05
N LYS A 706 -3.51 45.81 -21.79
CA LYS A 706 -3.84 47.05 -21.07
C LYS A 706 -2.60 47.87 -20.73
N LEU A 707 -1.53 47.25 -20.20
CA LEU A 707 -0.28 47.95 -19.92
C LEU A 707 0.34 48.54 -21.19
N GLU A 708 0.32 47.81 -22.31
CA GLU A 708 0.82 48.31 -23.60
C GLU A 708 -0.02 49.49 -24.13
N GLN A 709 -1.35 49.44 -23.97
CA GLN A 709 -2.26 50.52 -24.34
C GLN A 709 -2.08 51.78 -23.46
N GLU A 710 -1.76 51.62 -22.17
CA GLU A 710 -1.46 52.75 -21.27
C GLU A 710 -0.09 53.38 -21.57
N VAL A 711 0.92 52.56 -21.91
CA VAL A 711 2.25 53.05 -22.31
C VAL A 711 2.20 53.77 -23.67
N THR A 712 1.43 53.26 -24.63
CA THR A 712 1.25 53.92 -25.94
C THR A 712 0.38 55.17 -25.88
N GLN A 713 -0.58 55.27 -24.95
CA GLN A 713 -1.32 56.52 -24.70
C GLN A 713 -0.47 57.60 -23.99
N GLY A 714 0.60 57.21 -23.29
CA GLY A 714 1.61 58.12 -22.73
C GLY A 714 2.60 58.70 -23.75
N GLN A 715 2.67 58.15 -24.97
CA GLN A 715 3.53 58.64 -26.05
C GLN A 715 2.71 58.87 -27.33
N SER A 716 2.01 60.01 -27.37
CA SER A 716 1.40 60.50 -28.61
C SER A 716 2.45 61.21 -29.49
N GLY A 717 3.04 60.46 -30.41
CA GLY A 717 3.71 60.96 -31.61
C GLY A 717 3.35 60.04 -32.80
N PRO A 718 2.96 60.55 -33.98
CA PRO A 718 2.27 59.74 -34.98
C PRO A 718 3.24 58.98 -35.89
N GLY A 719 3.04 57.68 -36.03
CA GLY A 719 3.55 56.88 -37.15
C GLY A 719 4.07 55.50 -36.76
N GLY A 720 3.37 54.45 -37.19
CA GLY A 720 3.89 53.07 -37.12
C GLY A 720 2.79 52.02 -37.26
N GLU A 721 2.81 51.30 -38.38
CA GLU A 721 1.90 50.21 -38.73
C GLU A 721 2.00 49.03 -37.75
N GLY A 722 0.87 48.34 -37.55
CA GLY A 722 0.77 47.19 -36.67
C GLY A 722 1.67 46.03 -37.11
N SER A 723 2.62 45.67 -36.25
CA SER A 723 3.38 44.43 -36.34
C SER A 723 3.01 43.55 -35.15
N ALA A 724 2.64 42.29 -35.42
CA ALA A 724 2.48 41.28 -34.39
C ALA A 724 3.83 41.05 -33.70
N VAL A 725 3.82 40.96 -32.36
CA VAL A 725 5.00 40.74 -31.52
C VAL A 725 5.56 39.32 -31.79
N PRO A 726 6.87 39.15 -32.05
CA PRO A 726 7.50 37.84 -32.19
C PRO A 726 7.41 37.02 -30.89
N GLU A 727 7.44 35.68 -30.98
CA GLU A 727 7.38 34.77 -29.83
C GLU A 727 8.45 35.00 -28.73
N GLN A 728 9.46 35.84 -28.97
CA GLN A 728 10.59 36.08 -28.07
C GLN A 728 10.41 37.23 -27.05
N GLU A 729 9.29 37.97 -27.07
CA GLU A 729 9.05 39.12 -26.16
C GLU A 729 7.78 39.00 -25.29
N ARG A 730 7.32 37.79 -24.94
CA ARG A 730 6.21 37.64 -23.96
C ARG A 730 6.70 37.83 -22.52
N PRO A 731 5.88 38.42 -21.62
CA PRO A 731 6.21 38.52 -20.21
C PRO A 731 6.37 37.12 -19.59
N PRO A 732 7.27 36.96 -18.60
CA PRO A 732 7.66 35.65 -18.08
C PRO A 732 6.47 34.85 -17.51
N THR A 733 5.41 35.52 -17.05
CA THR A 733 4.21 34.91 -16.48
C THR A 733 3.26 34.32 -17.53
N ALA A 734 3.00 35.03 -18.63
CA ALA A 734 2.22 34.53 -19.76
C ALA A 734 2.97 33.42 -20.50
N ALA A 735 4.29 33.52 -20.59
CA ALA A 735 5.16 32.47 -21.12
C ALA A 735 5.09 31.17 -20.30
N ALA A 736 5.16 31.26 -18.97
CA ALA A 736 5.06 30.10 -18.08
C ALA A 736 3.72 29.34 -18.24
N ALA A 737 2.60 30.08 -18.32
CA ALA A 737 1.29 29.47 -18.53
C ALA A 737 1.17 28.85 -19.94
N ALA A 738 1.72 29.49 -20.96
CA ALA A 738 1.74 28.96 -22.33
C ALA A 738 2.57 27.66 -22.43
N HIS A 739 3.77 27.63 -21.82
CA HIS A 739 4.62 26.43 -21.83
C HIS A 739 3.96 25.25 -21.11
N LEU A 740 3.32 25.47 -19.97
CA LEU A 740 2.56 24.42 -19.28
C LEU A 740 1.40 23.90 -20.14
N LEU A 741 0.66 24.78 -20.83
CA LEU A 741 -0.42 24.37 -21.71
C LEU A 741 0.07 23.55 -22.90
N ALA A 742 1.19 23.95 -23.52
CA ALA A 742 1.80 23.20 -24.62
C ALA A 742 2.22 21.78 -24.17
N VAL A 743 2.89 21.66 -23.02
CA VAL A 743 3.29 20.36 -22.47
C VAL A 743 2.07 19.48 -22.12
N ILE A 744 0.99 20.06 -21.60
CA ILE A 744 -0.25 19.32 -21.36
C ILE A 744 -0.82 18.77 -22.68
N GLU A 745 -0.81 19.57 -23.75
CA GLU A 745 -1.32 19.18 -25.06
C GLU A 745 -0.47 18.06 -25.70
N ASP A 746 0.85 18.16 -25.64
CA ASP A 746 1.78 17.13 -26.12
C ASP A 746 1.59 15.79 -25.38
N LEU A 747 1.49 15.84 -24.04
CA LEU A 747 1.24 14.65 -23.22
C LEU A 747 -0.14 14.04 -23.50
N GLU A 748 -1.17 14.86 -23.67
CA GLU A 748 -2.52 14.37 -24.01
C GLU A 748 -2.53 13.67 -25.38
N GLN A 749 -1.83 14.22 -26.37
CA GLN A 749 -1.69 13.63 -27.69
C GLN A 749 -0.90 12.32 -27.65
N ALA A 750 0.18 12.26 -26.86
CA ALA A 750 0.95 11.04 -26.66
C ALA A 750 0.09 9.94 -26.02
N HIS A 751 -0.65 10.25 -24.95
CA HIS A 751 -1.60 9.32 -24.31
C HIS A 751 -2.60 8.79 -25.34
N LYS A 752 -3.33 9.66 -26.06
CA LYS A 752 -4.32 9.27 -27.08
C LYS A 752 -3.74 8.34 -28.14
N THR A 753 -2.51 8.61 -28.60
CA THR A 753 -1.82 7.80 -29.62
C THR A 753 -1.58 6.37 -29.11
N PHE A 754 -1.11 6.22 -27.86
CA PHE A 754 -0.93 4.89 -27.26
C PHE A 754 -2.26 4.16 -27.03
N GLU A 755 -3.32 4.86 -26.62
CA GLU A 755 -4.64 4.25 -26.45
C GLU A 755 -5.22 3.70 -27.76
N GLN A 756 -4.98 4.40 -28.89
CA GLN A 756 -5.42 3.97 -30.21
C GLN A 756 -4.64 2.74 -30.67
N GLN A 757 -3.31 2.75 -30.53
CA GLN A 757 -2.46 1.61 -30.88
C GLN A 757 -2.82 0.33 -30.12
N GLU A 758 -3.28 0.47 -28.87
CA GLU A 758 -3.70 -0.65 -28.05
C GLU A 758 -5.07 -1.22 -28.47
N LYS A 759 -6.03 -0.35 -28.81
CA LYS A 759 -7.33 -0.76 -29.36
C LYS A 759 -7.20 -1.45 -30.73
N GLU A 760 -6.19 -1.06 -31.50
CA GLU A 760 -5.88 -1.64 -32.82
C GLU A 760 -5.08 -2.96 -32.74
N GLN A 761 -4.66 -3.39 -31.54
CA GLN A 761 -4.05 -4.70 -31.30
C GLN A 761 -5.04 -5.69 -30.64
N PRO A 762 -6.00 -6.28 -31.36
CA PRO A 762 -6.70 -7.44 -30.82
C PRO A 762 -5.80 -8.68 -30.89
N ALA A 763 -5.68 -9.39 -29.76
CA ALA A 763 -5.35 -10.82 -29.67
C ALA A 763 -4.02 -11.33 -30.30
N ARG A 764 -2.87 -10.73 -29.97
CA ARG A 764 -1.55 -11.43 -30.09
C ARG A 764 -0.98 -11.96 -28.77
N GLY A 765 -1.67 -11.74 -27.64
CA GLY A 765 -1.18 -12.10 -26.30
C GLY A 765 -1.48 -13.53 -25.82
N SER A 766 -2.43 -14.26 -26.41
CA SER A 766 -2.81 -15.61 -25.94
C SER A 766 -1.92 -16.75 -26.45
N LEU A 767 -0.75 -16.46 -27.03
CA LEU A 767 0.13 -17.45 -27.68
C LEU A 767 1.59 -17.41 -27.23
N ARG A 768 1.89 -16.82 -26.06
CA ARG A 768 3.21 -16.99 -25.43
C ARG A 768 3.07 -17.34 -23.96
N SER A 769 2.83 -18.63 -23.76
CA SER A 769 3.45 -19.56 -22.79
C SER A 769 3.57 -19.12 -21.33
#